data_AF-A0A0U1LYD2-F1
#
_entry.id   AF-A0A0U1LYD2-F1
#
_cell.length_a   1.000
_cell.length_b   1.000
_cell.length_c   1.000
_cell.angle_alpha   90.00
_cell.angle_beta   90.00
_cell.angle_gamma   90.00
#
_symmetry.space_group_name_H-M   'P 1'
#
loop_
_entity.id
_entity.type
_entity.pdbx_description
1 polymer ?
#
loop_
_entity_poly.entity_id
_entity_poly.type
_entity_poly.pdbx_seq_one_letter_code
_entity_poly.pdbx_strand_id
1 'polypeptide(L)'
;MPLQTFYLLGEDPSTAKQIEVDASQGLDGLKLLIAAHFAVVEPSGIGFQGKGIAFTEVSEVVAATGPVPVTIDGQAVREPPCPKGLPLVGNFFQVYPDHLGNHQRLFDQYGPVFRTNNMGRVIYQTNDPKISAIAFSESDFFTKKINESHPLYALKVPAAGVFLGDTNTPEWRAAHKFLPPALGPKAVRHYAPTMQKTIEDSFKVFDQMDSQEEAWNVYHYMLKLGSQAVGKLTLGLDFHHFDSPNAPLHEMVHNIAEMLTLNKKVTSKGDWYSSLPFGDPKRLKNLKTRIEEMVGESMENASRAGVEDLPLQDAALAASNMVDYAIRATDSKGEKLPKSSLVWALVVATGAGFTTTSSLLSWLIYGLCTYKGMQERLLQELIDHGFDENTQVTADLTDKLDFLDKYIKETQRRHNPSFQPGRTAKIDLVLPGGYKLPEGAVIIPALHHIHNNPELWDNPARFNPDRWDTEEVKSRHKAAYIPFAMGPRMCIGFNFALQEIKIFLPKLIYRYKFSREGNDSIEYDPMFQLIRPNNLFEENEMQAKNAPRHPDLGKGGDNLRLPEMHSANHQAPGKPPSRCLRCVITEIGFDDFIIFCLRAGVLGRRIACIWASAGYDVQVRDPSPEQRADCIAYVEETVASYAQNTGRTPGGIAAFESLQDSVNNAWLVIEAIPEKIQLKIDAFATLSELAPQDCILASNSSSYKSSEMLDKVPDTVKSRILNMHYYMPPQVMIVELMTDGFTDPLILQFLVDRSKEAATKPYVARKESTGFIFNRLWAAVKRETLTILAEEVSVPSEIDSLWTEMFVKAGMVPCKTMDSVGLDTVAFIESHYVRERGLSAEKTVDFLQKNYLDHGKLGTKSSLGGFFPPEEVTNNALKILALDIGLSAKDPSSKGGEILEFSPDGRIQKVLATGQSLPDSLAVDPESRRMFWTNMGVPGKNDGGVYSANLDGSDVHTVVAPGTINTPKQLTLDTTSKKVYFCDREGLRVIRCNFDGSAFEVLVQTGDIEQAVDAQDPTKWCVGVTVAPRIGKFFWTQKGPSKGGKGRILSANISTPESQSATTRGDIQCILGNLPEPIDLEIDEESRTLYWTDRGEIPFGNSLNRLRLDEFGRRLPHASHLGYDVLYRNLNESIGLKLDLPNNSIYLTDLGGSLYRCDPEGKQKVTLFRDENKALTGIALA
;
A
#
# COMPACT_ATOMS: atom_id res chain seq x y z
N MET A 1 -35.88 -8.37 53.64
CA MET A 1 -34.67 -8.76 52.90
C MET A 1 -33.49 -8.00 53.52
N PRO A 2 -32.35 -8.63 53.80
CA PRO A 2 -31.15 -7.91 54.25
C PRO A 2 -30.72 -6.86 53.22
N LEU A 3 -30.36 -5.67 53.69
CA LEU A 3 -29.73 -4.63 52.88
C LEU A 3 -28.23 -4.93 52.79
N GLN A 4 -27.70 -5.01 51.57
CA GLN A 4 -26.26 -5.11 51.35
C GLN A 4 -25.77 -4.01 50.41
N THR A 5 -24.55 -3.54 50.64
CA THR A 5 -23.94 -2.46 49.87
C THR A 5 -23.00 -3.05 48.81
N PHE A 6 -23.16 -2.65 47.55
CA PHE A 6 -22.36 -3.14 46.42
C PHE A 6 -21.70 -1.98 45.70
N TYR A 7 -20.54 -2.20 45.10
CA TYR A 7 -19.91 -1.24 44.19
C TYR A 7 -19.16 -1.96 43.08
N LEU A 8 -18.98 -1.30 41.94
CA LEU A 8 -18.18 -1.86 40.85
C LEU A 8 -16.70 -1.78 41.22
N LEU A 9 -16.00 -2.92 41.24
CA LEU A 9 -14.57 -2.95 41.49
C LEU A 9 -13.85 -2.14 40.41
N GLY A 10 -13.00 -1.18 40.78
CA GLY A 10 -12.36 -0.25 39.84
C GLY A 10 -12.97 1.15 39.87
N GLU A 11 -14.18 1.30 40.41
CA GLU A 11 -14.77 2.59 40.74
C GLU A 11 -14.53 2.98 42.20
N ASP A 12 -14.68 4.27 42.50
CA ASP A 12 -14.56 4.77 43.85
C ASP A 12 -15.67 4.16 44.73
N PRO A 13 -15.36 3.61 45.93
CA PRO A 13 -16.36 3.03 46.82
C PRO A 13 -17.50 3.96 47.23
N SER A 14 -17.35 5.28 47.09
CA SER A 14 -18.45 6.24 47.27
C SER A 14 -19.60 6.07 46.27
N THR A 15 -19.37 5.39 45.14
CA THR A 15 -20.40 5.04 44.14
C THR A 15 -21.27 3.85 44.56
N ALA A 16 -21.02 3.27 45.74
CA ALA A 16 -21.72 2.10 46.21
C ALA A 16 -23.23 2.32 46.36
N LYS A 17 -24.00 1.28 46.05
CA LYS A 17 -25.47 1.27 46.13
C LYS A 17 -25.90 0.27 47.19
N GLN A 18 -26.85 0.67 48.03
CA GLN A 18 -27.55 -0.24 48.93
C GLN A 18 -28.67 -0.93 48.18
N ILE A 19 -28.69 -2.27 48.22
CA ILE A 19 -29.61 -3.12 47.48
C ILE A 19 -30.18 -4.16 48.45
N GLU A 20 -31.50 -4.35 48.41
CA GLU A 20 -32.15 -5.41 49.16
C GLU A 20 -31.87 -6.77 48.51
N VAL A 21 -31.31 -7.71 49.28
CA VAL A 21 -30.96 -9.04 48.79
C VAL A 21 -31.92 -10.07 49.38
N ASP A 22 -32.60 -10.84 48.54
CA ASP A 22 -33.33 -12.03 48.99
C ASP A 22 -32.32 -13.16 49.27
N ALA A 23 -32.17 -13.55 50.53
CA ALA A 23 -31.25 -14.62 50.92
C ALA A 23 -31.71 -16.02 50.45
N SER A 24 -32.97 -16.16 50.00
CA SER A 24 -33.52 -17.42 49.46
C SER A 24 -33.31 -17.57 47.94
N GLN A 25 -32.87 -16.51 47.25
CA GLN A 25 -32.61 -16.56 45.81
C GLN A 25 -31.25 -17.22 45.49
N GLY A 26 -31.15 -17.86 44.33
CA GLY A 26 -29.87 -18.37 43.82
C GLY A 26 -28.94 -17.25 43.32
N LEU A 27 -27.65 -17.55 43.17
CA LEU A 27 -26.64 -16.58 42.75
C LEU A 27 -26.99 -15.91 41.41
N ASP A 28 -27.56 -16.63 40.47
CA ASP A 28 -27.98 -16.09 39.17
C ASP A 28 -29.10 -15.03 39.31
N GLY A 29 -30.03 -15.23 40.25
CA GLY A 29 -31.05 -14.23 40.57
C GLY A 29 -30.44 -12.94 41.13
N LEU A 30 -29.46 -13.09 42.03
CA LEU A 30 -28.70 -11.95 42.55
C LEU A 30 -27.91 -11.24 41.43
N LYS A 31 -27.25 -11.98 40.53
CA LYS A 31 -26.54 -11.39 39.38
C LYS A 31 -27.48 -10.55 38.51
N LEU A 32 -28.70 -11.03 38.22
CA LEU A 32 -29.71 -10.28 37.47
C LEU A 32 -30.11 -8.98 38.18
N LEU A 33 -30.33 -9.03 39.49
CA LEU A 33 -30.66 -7.86 40.30
C LEU A 33 -29.52 -6.83 40.25
N ILE A 34 -28.28 -7.27 40.45
CA ILE A 34 -27.10 -6.40 40.44
C ILE A 34 -26.88 -5.80 39.05
N ALA A 35 -27.07 -6.58 37.98
CA ALA A 35 -26.99 -6.10 36.61
C ALA A 35 -27.96 -4.94 36.35
N ALA A 36 -29.21 -5.04 36.83
CA ALA A 36 -30.21 -3.98 36.69
C ALA A 36 -29.81 -2.69 37.43
N HIS A 37 -29.20 -2.80 38.62
CA HIS A 37 -28.77 -1.63 39.39
C HIS A 37 -27.51 -0.95 38.84
N PHE A 38 -26.61 -1.69 38.19
CA PHE A 38 -25.33 -1.18 37.67
C PHE A 38 -25.26 -1.11 36.15
N ALA A 39 -26.36 -1.36 35.44
CA ALA A 39 -26.42 -1.38 33.98
C ALA A 39 -25.36 -2.31 33.34
N VAL A 40 -25.14 -3.48 33.94
CA VAL A 40 -24.26 -4.51 33.39
C VAL A 40 -25.03 -5.27 32.32
N VAL A 41 -24.50 -5.31 31.10
CA VAL A 41 -25.25 -5.84 29.95
C VAL A 41 -25.39 -7.35 29.98
N GLU A 42 -24.37 -8.06 30.47
CA GLU A 42 -24.34 -9.53 30.58
C GLU A 42 -24.25 -9.95 32.05
N PRO A 43 -25.40 -10.29 32.69
CA PRO A 43 -25.44 -10.62 34.11
C PRO A 43 -24.61 -11.85 34.48
N SER A 44 -24.47 -12.82 33.58
CA SER A 44 -23.77 -14.08 33.87
C SER A 44 -22.30 -13.88 34.26
N GLY A 45 -21.66 -12.84 33.72
CA GLY A 45 -20.27 -12.44 34.02
C GLY A 45 -20.06 -11.76 35.38
N ILE A 46 -21.13 -11.44 36.12
CA ILE A 46 -21.00 -10.80 37.44
C ILE A 46 -20.39 -11.77 38.46
N GLY A 47 -19.35 -11.32 39.16
CA GLY A 47 -18.74 -11.99 40.29
C GLY A 47 -18.69 -11.10 41.53
N PHE A 48 -18.81 -11.69 42.71
CA PHE A 48 -18.75 -11.00 44.00
C PHE A 48 -17.49 -11.41 44.76
N GLN A 49 -16.84 -10.47 45.45
CA GLN A 49 -15.62 -10.77 46.20
C GLN A 49 -15.65 -10.15 47.60
N GLY A 50 -14.89 -10.72 48.54
CA GLY A 50 -14.61 -10.13 49.86
C GLY A 50 -13.21 -10.49 50.34
N LYS A 51 -12.43 -9.47 50.76
CA LYS A 51 -11.02 -9.63 51.20
C LYS A 51 -10.14 -10.44 50.21
N GLY A 52 -10.43 -10.35 48.91
CA GLY A 52 -9.70 -11.07 47.85
C GLY A 52 -10.18 -12.51 47.56
N ILE A 53 -11.27 -12.97 48.18
CA ILE A 53 -11.87 -14.29 47.96
C ILE A 53 -13.19 -14.11 47.19
N ALA A 54 -13.43 -14.93 46.17
CA ALA A 54 -14.70 -14.91 45.42
C ALA A 54 -15.82 -15.58 46.22
N PHE A 55 -16.97 -14.92 46.30
CA PHE A 55 -18.18 -15.49 46.89
C PHE A 55 -18.89 -16.37 45.87
N THR A 56 -19.28 -17.56 46.31
CA THR A 56 -19.94 -18.60 45.50
C THR A 56 -21.40 -18.81 45.91
N GLU A 57 -21.80 -18.32 47.09
CA GLU A 57 -23.17 -18.39 47.59
C GLU A 57 -23.72 -17.02 48.02
N VAL A 58 -25.04 -16.85 47.95
CA VAL A 58 -25.72 -15.60 48.38
C VAL A 58 -25.58 -15.37 49.89
N SER A 59 -25.49 -16.46 50.67
CA SER A 59 -25.25 -16.44 52.11
C SER A 59 -23.96 -15.68 52.47
N GLU A 60 -22.89 -15.88 51.70
CA GLU A 60 -21.59 -15.22 51.88
C GLU A 60 -21.65 -13.72 51.56
N VAL A 61 -22.41 -13.36 50.51
CA VAL A 61 -22.64 -11.96 50.13
C VAL A 61 -23.39 -11.21 51.23
N VAL A 62 -24.43 -11.82 51.79
CA VAL A 62 -25.24 -11.24 52.88
C VAL A 62 -24.45 -11.16 54.19
N ALA A 63 -23.57 -12.12 54.46
CA ALA A 63 -22.75 -12.16 55.66
C ALA A 63 -21.55 -11.17 55.64
N ALA A 64 -21.23 -10.59 54.49
CA ALA A 64 -20.10 -9.68 54.35
C ALA A 64 -20.31 -8.39 55.17
N THR A 65 -19.35 -8.04 56.02
CA THR A 65 -19.44 -6.95 57.00
C THR A 65 -19.18 -5.55 56.41
N GLY A 66 -19.11 -5.40 55.09
CA GLY A 66 -18.81 -4.14 54.39
C GLY A 66 -19.21 -4.19 52.91
N PRO A 67 -18.98 -3.11 52.13
CA PRO A 67 -19.35 -3.06 50.73
C PRO A 67 -18.73 -4.21 49.91
N VAL A 68 -19.56 -4.88 49.13
CA VAL A 68 -19.16 -6.02 48.31
C VAL A 68 -18.72 -5.52 46.93
N PRO A 69 -17.43 -5.66 46.54
CA PRO A 69 -16.98 -5.40 45.19
C PRO A 69 -17.61 -6.36 44.18
N VAL A 70 -18.07 -5.79 43.08
CA VAL A 70 -18.63 -6.48 41.92
C VAL A 70 -17.61 -6.44 40.79
N THR A 71 -17.25 -7.62 40.29
CA THR A 71 -16.36 -7.82 39.13
C THR A 71 -17.17 -8.27 37.93
N ILE A 72 -16.69 -7.98 36.71
CA ILE A 72 -17.30 -8.40 35.46
C ILE A 72 -16.31 -9.28 34.70
N ASP A 73 -16.66 -10.55 34.49
CA ASP A 73 -15.79 -11.60 33.96
C ASP A 73 -14.46 -11.71 34.74
N GLY A 74 -14.53 -11.50 36.06
CA GLY A 74 -13.39 -11.49 36.97
C GLY A 74 -12.51 -10.24 36.88
N GLN A 75 -12.87 -9.25 36.05
CA GLN A 75 -12.13 -8.01 35.86
C GLN A 75 -12.73 -6.84 36.64
N ALA A 76 -11.88 -5.88 37.00
CA ALA A 76 -12.33 -4.57 37.46
C ALA A 76 -12.93 -3.78 36.29
N VAL A 77 -14.00 -3.04 36.58
CA VAL A 77 -14.64 -2.10 35.66
C VAL A 77 -13.70 -0.94 35.37
N ARG A 78 -13.53 -0.63 34.08
CA ARG A 78 -12.61 0.38 33.59
C ARG A 78 -13.12 1.00 32.29
N GLU A 79 -12.63 2.19 31.99
CA GLU A 79 -12.79 2.80 30.68
C GLU A 79 -12.01 1.97 29.63
N PRO A 80 -12.54 1.80 28.41
CA PRO A 80 -11.79 1.27 27.30
C PRO A 80 -10.47 2.03 27.09
N PRO A 81 -9.35 1.32 26.89
CA PRO A 81 -8.06 1.95 26.65
C PRO A 81 -8.12 2.90 25.47
N CYS A 82 -7.41 4.02 25.59
CA CYS A 82 -7.30 5.04 24.55
C CYS A 82 -5.81 5.32 24.30
N PRO A 83 -5.32 5.18 23.06
CA PRO A 83 -3.96 5.60 22.74
C PRO A 83 -3.81 7.10 22.97
N LYS A 84 -2.63 7.54 23.43
CA LYS A 84 -2.35 8.96 23.66
C LYS A 84 -2.36 9.70 22.32
N GLY A 85 -3.35 10.58 22.14
CA GLY A 85 -3.47 11.42 20.94
C GLY A 85 -2.63 12.70 21.01
N LEU A 86 -2.40 13.31 19.85
CA LEU A 86 -1.81 14.63 19.74
C LEU A 86 -2.81 15.73 20.15
N PRO A 87 -2.34 16.90 20.63
CA PRO A 87 -3.22 18.03 20.88
C PRO A 87 -4.06 18.40 19.65
N LEU A 88 -5.33 18.75 19.86
CA LEU A 88 -6.32 19.16 18.85
C LEU A 88 -6.76 18.09 17.83
N VAL A 89 -5.82 17.29 17.31
CA VAL A 89 -6.10 16.29 16.26
C VAL A 89 -6.35 14.88 16.81
N GLY A 90 -5.95 14.63 18.05
CA GLY A 90 -6.12 13.34 18.73
C GLY A 90 -5.34 12.21 18.04
N ASN A 91 -6.00 11.09 17.78
CA ASN A 91 -5.47 9.89 17.14
C ASN A 91 -5.60 9.91 15.60
N PHE A 92 -6.00 11.04 14.99
CA PHE A 92 -6.29 11.08 13.55
C PHE A 92 -5.14 10.54 12.69
N PHE A 93 -3.91 11.01 12.92
CA PHE A 93 -2.71 10.55 12.19
C PHE A 93 -2.19 9.17 12.65
N GLN A 94 -2.70 8.66 13.77
CA GLN A 94 -2.42 7.30 14.22
C GLN A 94 -3.34 6.29 13.53
N VAL A 95 -4.51 6.73 13.05
CA VAL A 95 -5.49 5.92 12.33
C VAL A 95 -5.32 6.06 10.82
N TYR A 96 -5.20 7.28 10.30
CA TYR A 96 -5.12 7.56 8.87
C TYR A 96 -3.67 7.82 8.41
N PRO A 97 -3.31 7.49 7.16
CA PRO A 97 -4.19 7.08 6.06
C PRO A 97 -4.63 5.61 6.12
N ASP A 98 -3.84 4.70 6.69
CA ASP A 98 -4.20 3.28 6.73
C ASP A 98 -5.07 2.91 7.95
N HIS A 99 -6.38 3.19 7.87
CA HIS A 99 -7.27 2.87 8.98
C HIS A 99 -7.50 1.36 9.19
N LEU A 100 -7.14 0.47 8.26
CA LEU A 100 -7.30 -0.98 8.48
C LEU A 100 -6.10 -1.52 9.23
N GLY A 101 -4.89 -1.33 8.71
CA GLY A 101 -3.66 -1.77 9.38
C GLY A 101 -3.50 -1.11 10.75
N ASN A 102 -3.79 0.19 10.87
CA ASN A 102 -3.65 0.88 12.15
C ASN A 102 -4.68 0.44 13.19
N HIS A 103 -5.93 0.15 12.83
CA HIS A 103 -6.88 -0.41 13.79
C HIS A 103 -6.49 -1.82 14.20
N GLN A 104 -5.94 -2.65 13.29
CA GLN A 104 -5.44 -3.97 13.64
C GLN A 104 -4.34 -3.87 14.71
N ARG A 105 -3.35 -3.00 14.49
CA ARG A 105 -2.29 -2.72 15.47
C ARG A 105 -2.84 -2.28 16.83
N LEU A 106 -3.90 -1.49 16.85
CA LEU A 106 -4.55 -1.06 18.08
C LEU A 106 -5.30 -2.20 18.79
N PHE A 107 -5.97 -3.10 18.06
CA PHE A 107 -6.57 -4.31 18.63
C PHE A 107 -5.51 -5.22 19.22
N ASP A 108 -4.40 -5.44 18.51
CA ASP A 108 -3.29 -6.29 18.98
C ASP A 108 -2.64 -5.71 20.27
N GLN A 109 -2.60 -4.38 20.39
CA GLN A 109 -2.00 -3.70 21.53
C GLN A 109 -2.93 -3.57 22.74
N TYR A 110 -4.21 -3.25 22.52
CA TYR A 110 -5.14 -2.85 23.58
C TYR A 110 -6.24 -3.88 23.88
N GLY A 111 -6.31 -4.95 23.07
CA GLY A 111 -7.28 -6.03 23.22
C GLY A 111 -8.63 -5.71 22.58
N PRO A 112 -9.70 -6.41 23.00
CA PRO A 112 -10.94 -6.55 22.22
C PRO A 112 -11.82 -5.30 22.12
N VAL A 113 -11.55 -4.29 22.95
CA VAL A 113 -12.25 -3.00 22.96
C VAL A 113 -11.24 -1.89 23.22
N PHE A 114 -11.22 -0.88 22.36
CA PHE A 114 -10.47 0.35 22.59
C PHE A 114 -11.29 1.55 22.10
N ARG A 115 -10.83 2.77 22.45
CA ARG A 115 -11.38 4.01 21.91
C ARG A 115 -10.30 4.88 21.28
N THR A 116 -10.72 5.71 20.33
CA THR A 116 -9.87 6.75 19.73
C THR A 116 -10.61 8.08 19.76
N ASN A 117 -9.86 9.18 19.84
CA ASN A 117 -10.38 10.53 19.65
C ASN A 117 -9.84 11.06 18.33
N ASN A 118 -10.66 11.19 17.30
CA ASN A 118 -10.24 11.71 16.00
C ASN A 118 -10.86 13.09 15.79
N MET A 119 -10.04 14.15 15.82
CA MET A 119 -10.48 15.53 15.62
C MET A 119 -11.66 15.93 16.53
N GLY A 120 -11.63 15.51 17.80
CA GLY A 120 -12.66 15.80 18.81
C GLY A 120 -13.78 14.77 18.90
N ARG A 121 -13.87 13.80 17.97
CA ARG A 121 -14.89 12.75 17.97
C ARG A 121 -14.37 11.47 18.60
N VAL A 122 -15.04 10.98 19.64
CA VAL A 122 -14.65 9.75 20.35
C VAL A 122 -15.41 8.56 19.78
N ILE A 123 -14.68 7.56 19.31
CA ILE A 123 -15.23 6.35 18.71
C ILE A 123 -14.63 5.14 19.42
N TYR A 124 -15.50 4.21 19.79
CA TYR A 124 -15.15 2.92 20.37
C TYR A 124 -15.14 1.87 19.26
N GLN A 125 -14.18 0.95 19.31
CA GLN A 125 -14.01 -0.13 18.35
C GLN A 125 -14.02 -1.45 19.10
N THR A 126 -14.65 -2.49 18.53
CA THR A 126 -14.57 -3.85 19.06
C THR A 126 -14.38 -4.88 17.96
N ASN A 127 -13.53 -5.88 18.22
CA ASN A 127 -13.39 -7.08 17.41
C ASN A 127 -13.88 -8.35 18.15
N ASP A 128 -14.61 -8.18 19.26
CA ASP A 128 -15.21 -9.26 20.04
C ASP A 128 -16.63 -9.58 19.52
N PRO A 129 -16.93 -10.86 19.22
CA PRO A 129 -18.22 -11.24 18.65
C PRO A 129 -19.38 -11.16 19.67
N LYS A 130 -19.14 -11.39 20.97
CA LYS A 130 -20.17 -11.25 22.01
C LYS A 130 -20.58 -9.79 22.17
N ILE A 131 -19.60 -8.89 22.28
CA ILE A 131 -19.86 -7.44 22.38
C ILE A 131 -20.53 -6.93 21.10
N SER A 132 -20.12 -7.42 19.94
CA SER A 132 -20.75 -7.07 18.66
C SER A 132 -22.23 -7.48 18.62
N ALA A 133 -22.57 -8.69 19.08
CA ALA A 133 -23.97 -9.13 19.14
C ALA A 133 -24.82 -8.29 20.10
N ILE A 134 -24.26 -7.92 21.25
CA ILE A 134 -24.87 -6.98 22.21
C ILE A 134 -25.14 -5.62 21.55
N ALA A 135 -24.15 -5.05 20.86
CA ALA A 135 -24.31 -3.76 20.20
C ALA A 135 -25.39 -3.79 19.11
N PHE A 136 -25.49 -4.89 18.38
CA PHE A 136 -26.44 -5.05 17.28
C PHE A 136 -27.86 -5.45 17.70
N SER A 137 -28.10 -5.81 18.96
CA SER A 137 -29.40 -6.33 19.39
C SER A 137 -30.52 -5.28 19.38
N GLU A 138 -30.20 -3.99 19.27
CA GLU A 138 -31.15 -2.86 19.44
C GLU A 138 -31.98 -3.00 20.74
N SER A 139 -31.30 -3.11 21.88
CA SER A 139 -31.91 -3.36 23.19
C SER A 139 -32.13 -2.08 24.01
N ASP A 140 -32.35 -2.24 25.33
CA ASP A 140 -32.35 -1.12 26.26
C ASP A 140 -31.01 -0.41 26.35
N PHE A 141 -29.93 -1.08 25.98
CA PHE A 141 -28.56 -0.58 26.07
C PHE A 141 -28.05 0.09 24.80
N PHE A 142 -28.40 -0.43 23.61
CA PHE A 142 -27.88 0.07 22.34
C PHE A 142 -28.98 0.35 21.33
N THR A 143 -28.77 1.36 20.50
CA THR A 143 -29.60 1.64 19.33
C THR A 143 -28.78 2.23 18.19
N LYS A 144 -29.27 2.17 16.96
CA LYS A 144 -28.74 3.01 15.88
C LYS A 144 -29.31 4.43 15.99
N LYS A 145 -28.59 5.28 16.73
CA LYS A 145 -28.76 6.74 16.76
C LYS A 145 -27.55 7.40 16.11
N ILE A 146 -27.76 8.10 15.00
CA ILE A 146 -26.69 8.80 14.27
C ILE A 146 -26.44 10.15 14.95
N ASN A 147 -25.56 10.16 15.96
CA ASN A 147 -25.06 11.37 16.61
C ASN A 147 -23.75 11.86 15.95
N GLU A 148 -23.16 12.93 16.45
CA GLU A 148 -21.97 13.59 15.86
C GLU A 148 -20.75 12.67 15.71
N SER A 149 -20.59 11.70 16.61
CA SER A 149 -19.49 10.73 16.55
C SER A 149 -19.77 9.56 15.59
N HIS A 150 -21.00 9.42 15.08
CA HIS A 150 -21.36 8.33 14.19
C HIS A 150 -20.77 8.53 12.78
N PRO A 151 -20.22 7.49 12.11
CA PRO A 151 -19.60 7.59 10.78
C PRO A 151 -20.49 8.09 9.62
N LEU A 152 -21.79 8.22 9.86
CA LEU A 152 -22.81 8.62 8.88
C LEU A 152 -23.45 9.97 9.23
N TYR A 153 -22.93 10.69 10.23
CA TYR A 153 -23.54 11.91 10.74
C TYR A 153 -23.75 12.97 9.64
N ALA A 154 -22.75 13.21 8.81
CA ALA A 154 -22.87 14.17 7.71
C ALA A 154 -23.84 13.72 6.62
N LEU A 155 -24.20 12.43 6.54
CA LEU A 155 -25.24 11.89 5.65
C LEU A 155 -26.61 11.71 6.31
N LYS A 156 -26.78 12.04 7.59
CA LYS A 156 -28.06 11.82 8.28
C LYS A 156 -29.21 12.48 7.53
N VAL A 157 -30.23 11.69 7.23
CA VAL A 157 -31.49 12.13 6.64
C VAL A 157 -32.61 11.34 7.34
N PRO A 158 -33.32 11.94 8.32
CA PRO A 158 -34.36 11.23 9.07
C PRO A 158 -35.42 10.58 8.18
N ALA A 159 -35.82 11.28 7.11
CA ALA A 159 -36.80 10.80 6.14
C ALA A 159 -36.40 9.49 5.43
N ALA A 160 -35.11 9.15 5.35
CA ALA A 160 -34.67 7.91 4.74
C ALA A 160 -35.10 6.67 5.54
N GLY A 161 -35.35 6.81 6.86
CA GLY A 161 -35.82 5.77 7.78
C GLY A 161 -34.84 4.61 8.01
N VAL A 162 -34.50 3.84 6.98
CA VAL A 162 -33.75 2.58 7.06
C VAL A 162 -32.25 2.75 7.30
N PHE A 163 -31.51 3.39 6.39
CA PHE A 163 -30.04 3.44 6.51
C PHE A 163 -29.54 4.74 7.16
N LEU A 164 -30.09 5.89 6.75
CA LEU A 164 -29.66 7.23 7.18
C LEU A 164 -30.54 7.85 8.27
N GLY A 165 -31.49 7.09 8.81
CA GLY A 165 -32.36 7.47 9.92
C GLY A 165 -32.04 6.73 11.23
N ASP A 166 -32.57 7.27 12.34
CA ASP A 166 -32.45 6.68 13.68
C ASP A 166 -33.54 5.60 13.90
N THR A 167 -33.27 4.57 14.70
CA THR A 167 -34.22 3.46 14.93
C THR A 167 -35.54 3.93 15.57
N ASN A 168 -35.49 4.90 16.48
CA ASN A 168 -36.65 5.27 17.30
C ASN A 168 -37.61 6.29 16.65
N THR A 169 -37.56 6.47 15.33
CA THR A 169 -38.38 7.47 14.62
C THR A 169 -39.58 6.84 13.88
N PRO A 170 -40.67 7.60 13.66
CA PRO A 170 -41.80 7.15 12.84
C PRO A 170 -41.39 6.74 11.41
N GLU A 171 -40.42 7.45 10.82
CA GLU A 171 -39.92 7.22 9.46
C GLU A 171 -39.23 5.85 9.36
N TRP A 172 -38.46 5.43 10.37
CA TRP A 172 -37.90 4.08 10.38
C TRP A 172 -38.99 3.01 10.43
N ARG A 173 -39.98 3.15 11.32
CA ARG A 173 -41.08 2.18 11.44
C ARG A 173 -41.84 2.04 10.12
N ALA A 174 -42.10 3.15 9.45
CA ALA A 174 -42.75 3.15 8.14
C ALA A 174 -41.85 2.50 7.08
N ALA A 175 -40.63 2.98 6.89
CA ALA A 175 -39.74 2.44 5.85
C ALA A 175 -39.38 0.95 6.08
N HIS A 176 -39.19 0.53 7.33
CA HIS A 176 -38.91 -0.87 7.69
C HIS A 176 -40.14 -1.79 7.56
N LYS A 177 -41.35 -1.23 7.56
CA LYS A 177 -42.57 -1.98 7.20
C LYS A 177 -42.71 -2.15 5.69
N PHE A 178 -42.49 -1.08 4.92
CA PHE A 178 -42.80 -1.05 3.49
C PHE A 178 -41.69 -1.58 2.59
N LEU A 179 -40.40 -1.40 2.92
CA LEU A 179 -39.31 -1.78 2.00
C LEU A 179 -38.94 -3.27 2.00
N PRO A 180 -38.87 -3.98 3.14
CA PRO A 180 -38.42 -5.38 3.15
C PRO A 180 -39.22 -6.33 2.24
N PRO A 181 -40.56 -6.21 2.07
CA PRO A 181 -41.29 -7.07 1.14
C PRO A 181 -40.79 -7.01 -0.31
N ALA A 182 -40.39 -5.82 -0.79
CA ALA A 182 -39.82 -5.64 -2.14
C ALA A 182 -38.40 -6.21 -2.28
N LEU A 183 -37.70 -6.47 -1.17
CA LEU A 183 -36.35 -7.05 -1.15
C LEU A 183 -36.35 -8.47 -0.54
N GLY A 184 -37.53 -9.04 -0.33
CA GLY A 184 -37.70 -10.38 0.21
C GLY A 184 -37.38 -11.47 -0.82
N PRO A 185 -37.18 -12.73 -0.39
CA PRO A 185 -36.76 -13.81 -1.29
C PRO A 185 -37.64 -14.02 -2.53
N LYS A 186 -38.97 -13.88 -2.39
CA LYS A 186 -39.90 -14.04 -3.52
C LYS A 186 -39.79 -12.89 -4.54
N ALA A 187 -39.67 -11.65 -4.07
CA ALA A 187 -39.51 -10.48 -4.93
C ALA A 187 -38.15 -10.49 -5.65
N VAL A 188 -37.08 -10.86 -4.94
CA VAL A 188 -35.75 -11.00 -5.53
C VAL A 188 -35.71 -12.08 -6.63
N ARG A 189 -36.41 -13.20 -6.44
CA ARG A 189 -36.58 -14.22 -7.50
C ARG A 189 -37.34 -13.67 -8.72
N HIS A 190 -38.34 -12.80 -8.49
CA HIS A 190 -39.06 -12.12 -9.57
C HIS A 190 -38.14 -11.18 -10.37
N TYR A 191 -37.14 -10.56 -9.73
CA TYR A 191 -36.16 -9.69 -10.38
C TYR A 191 -35.00 -10.41 -11.08
N ALA A 192 -34.76 -11.69 -10.78
CA ALA A 192 -33.65 -12.47 -11.30
C ALA A 192 -33.51 -12.45 -12.84
N PRO A 193 -34.59 -12.54 -13.65
CA PRO A 193 -34.47 -12.44 -15.11
C PRO A 193 -33.88 -11.11 -15.59
N THR A 194 -34.25 -10.00 -14.95
CA THR A 194 -33.70 -8.67 -15.26
C THR A 194 -32.23 -8.54 -14.88
N MET A 195 -31.84 -9.12 -13.73
CA MET A 195 -30.43 -9.23 -13.33
C MET A 195 -29.65 -10.01 -14.39
N GLN A 196 -30.13 -11.19 -14.78
CA GLN A 196 -29.47 -12.03 -15.77
C GLN A 196 -29.33 -11.31 -17.12
N LYS A 197 -30.40 -10.65 -17.59
CA LYS A 197 -30.34 -9.87 -18.82
C LYS A 197 -29.31 -8.75 -18.75
N THR A 198 -29.14 -8.12 -17.58
CA THR A 198 -28.17 -7.03 -17.38
C THR A 198 -26.72 -7.50 -17.53
N ILE A 199 -26.36 -8.67 -16.99
CA ILE A 199 -25.01 -9.23 -17.21
C ILE A 199 -24.81 -9.68 -18.66
N GLU A 200 -25.82 -10.27 -19.29
CA GLU A 200 -25.74 -10.69 -20.68
C GLU A 200 -25.55 -9.50 -21.63
N ASP A 201 -26.23 -8.38 -21.37
CA ASP A 201 -26.08 -7.14 -22.15
C ASP A 201 -24.69 -6.51 -22.01
N SER A 202 -23.96 -6.82 -20.93
CA SER A 202 -22.58 -6.36 -20.71
C SER A 202 -21.55 -7.12 -21.54
N PHE A 203 -21.86 -8.34 -21.99
CA PHE A 203 -20.91 -9.19 -22.72
C PHE A 203 -20.41 -8.55 -24.00
N LYS A 204 -21.25 -7.78 -24.72
CA LYS A 204 -20.81 -7.07 -25.93
C LYS A 204 -19.60 -6.14 -25.68
N VAL A 205 -19.48 -5.59 -24.47
CA VAL A 205 -18.36 -4.72 -24.08
C VAL A 205 -17.16 -5.54 -23.64
N PHE A 206 -17.36 -6.55 -22.81
CA PHE A 206 -16.27 -7.42 -22.35
C PHE A 206 -15.66 -8.27 -23.47
N ASP A 207 -16.47 -8.74 -24.41
CA ASP A 207 -16.04 -9.43 -25.64
C ASP A 207 -15.22 -8.49 -26.53
N GLN A 208 -15.62 -7.21 -26.60
CA GLN A 208 -14.87 -6.21 -27.37
C GLN A 208 -13.50 -5.94 -26.74
N MET A 209 -13.41 -5.83 -25.41
CA MET A 209 -12.13 -5.63 -24.70
C MET A 209 -11.21 -6.84 -24.83
N ASP A 210 -11.76 -8.05 -24.67
CA ASP A 210 -11.05 -9.31 -24.90
C ASP A 210 -10.45 -9.35 -26.32
N SER A 211 -11.25 -9.01 -27.34
CA SER A 211 -10.78 -8.98 -28.73
C SER A 211 -9.67 -7.96 -29.03
N GLN A 212 -9.50 -6.98 -28.14
CA GLN A 212 -8.49 -5.92 -28.25
C GLN A 212 -7.29 -6.16 -27.33
N GLU A 213 -7.29 -7.25 -26.55
CA GLU A 213 -6.28 -7.54 -25.53
C GLU A 213 -6.09 -6.35 -24.57
N GLU A 214 -7.18 -5.64 -24.26
CA GLU A 214 -7.15 -4.44 -23.42
C GLU A 214 -7.47 -4.80 -21.97
N ALA A 215 -6.50 -4.56 -21.09
CA ALA A 215 -6.74 -4.66 -19.65
C ALA A 215 -7.67 -3.54 -19.16
N TRP A 216 -8.54 -3.87 -18.20
CA TRP A 216 -9.55 -2.93 -17.70
C TRP A 216 -9.62 -2.92 -16.18
N ASN A 217 -10.00 -1.76 -15.64
CA ASN A 217 -10.16 -1.59 -14.19
C ASN A 217 -11.42 -2.30 -13.70
N VAL A 218 -11.24 -3.34 -12.88
CA VAL A 218 -12.34 -4.18 -12.41
C VAL A 218 -13.40 -3.39 -11.67
N TYR A 219 -12.99 -2.53 -10.74
CA TYR A 219 -13.94 -1.78 -9.93
C TYR A 219 -14.80 -0.85 -10.78
N HIS A 220 -14.23 -0.20 -11.81
CA HIS A 220 -15.01 0.67 -12.71
C HIS A 220 -16.11 -0.08 -13.46
N TYR A 221 -15.81 -1.28 -13.97
CA TYR A 221 -16.79 -2.07 -14.71
C TYR A 221 -17.77 -2.81 -13.82
N MET A 222 -17.34 -3.25 -12.63
CA MET A 222 -18.28 -3.78 -11.63
C MET A 222 -19.19 -2.68 -11.09
N LEU A 223 -18.70 -1.44 -10.97
CA LEU A 223 -19.51 -0.27 -10.64
C LEU A 223 -20.56 -0.01 -11.72
N LYS A 224 -20.19 -0.07 -13.00
CA LYS A 224 -21.12 0.01 -14.13
C LYS A 224 -22.17 -1.10 -14.07
N LEU A 225 -21.76 -2.36 -13.84
CA LEU A 225 -22.66 -3.51 -13.77
C LEU A 225 -23.66 -3.43 -12.63
N GLY A 226 -23.18 -3.22 -11.40
CA GLY A 226 -24.04 -3.10 -10.23
C GLY A 226 -24.99 -1.91 -10.34
N SER A 227 -24.51 -0.76 -10.82
CA SER A 227 -25.37 0.43 -10.94
C SER A 227 -26.38 0.32 -12.08
N GLN A 228 -26.03 -0.37 -13.18
CA GLN A 228 -26.96 -0.66 -14.28
C GLN A 228 -28.11 -1.56 -13.82
N ALA A 229 -27.79 -2.64 -13.08
CA ALA A 229 -28.79 -3.57 -12.55
C ALA A 229 -29.69 -2.88 -11.52
N VAL A 230 -29.09 -2.18 -10.56
CA VAL A 230 -29.82 -1.45 -9.53
C VAL A 230 -30.64 -0.31 -10.14
N GLY A 231 -30.13 0.47 -11.09
CA GLY A 231 -30.90 1.50 -11.79
C GLY A 231 -32.20 0.96 -12.41
N LYS A 232 -32.12 -0.21 -13.07
CA LYS A 232 -33.30 -0.89 -13.64
C LYS A 232 -34.26 -1.36 -12.55
N LEU A 233 -33.74 -1.98 -11.49
CA LEU A 233 -34.53 -2.68 -10.48
C LEU A 233 -35.07 -1.78 -9.38
N THR A 234 -34.41 -0.67 -9.07
CA THR A 234 -34.85 0.28 -8.05
C THR A 234 -35.58 1.46 -8.66
N LEU A 235 -35.09 2.02 -9.78
CA LEU A 235 -35.60 3.25 -10.40
C LEU A 235 -36.37 3.03 -11.70
N GLY A 236 -36.28 1.84 -12.30
CA GLY A 236 -36.86 1.59 -13.62
C GLY A 236 -36.09 2.26 -14.76
N LEU A 237 -34.81 2.61 -14.55
CA LEU A 237 -33.98 3.35 -15.50
C LEU A 237 -32.90 2.46 -16.11
N ASP A 238 -32.70 2.57 -17.42
CA ASP A 238 -31.50 2.06 -18.08
C ASP A 238 -30.43 3.16 -18.09
N PHE A 239 -29.27 2.91 -17.46
CA PHE A 239 -28.16 3.87 -17.41
C PHE A 239 -27.22 3.78 -18.61
N HIS A 240 -27.43 2.84 -19.54
CA HIS A 240 -26.66 2.72 -20.77
C HIS A 240 -25.14 2.53 -20.56
N HIS A 241 -24.73 1.98 -19.40
CA HIS A 241 -23.31 1.86 -19.02
C HIS A 241 -22.51 0.89 -19.88
N PHE A 242 -23.19 0.02 -20.63
CA PHE A 242 -22.57 -0.96 -21.51
C PHE A 242 -22.89 -0.71 -22.99
N ASP A 243 -23.34 0.47 -23.40
CA ASP A 243 -23.55 0.74 -24.84
C ASP A 243 -22.26 0.75 -25.66
N SER A 244 -21.12 1.05 -25.01
CA SER A 244 -19.78 0.88 -25.54
C SER A 244 -18.76 0.76 -24.39
N PRO A 245 -17.53 0.29 -24.64
CA PRO A 245 -16.43 0.33 -23.66
C PRO A 245 -16.29 1.69 -22.94
N ASN A 246 -16.33 2.76 -23.73
CA ASN A 246 -16.12 4.14 -23.27
C ASN A 246 -17.41 4.84 -22.80
N ALA A 247 -18.52 4.12 -22.64
CA ALA A 247 -19.75 4.71 -22.13
C ALA A 247 -19.49 5.38 -20.76
N PRO A 248 -19.87 6.65 -20.57
CA PRO A 248 -19.61 7.36 -19.33
C PRO A 248 -20.47 6.81 -18.20
N LEU A 249 -20.04 7.02 -16.95
CA LEU A 249 -20.86 6.74 -15.78
C LEU A 249 -22.03 7.72 -15.73
N HIS A 250 -23.25 7.22 -15.48
CA HIS A 250 -24.43 8.05 -15.34
C HIS A 250 -24.29 9.05 -14.19
N GLU A 251 -24.80 10.28 -14.37
CA GLU A 251 -24.65 11.40 -13.43
C GLU A 251 -25.04 11.01 -12.00
N MET A 252 -26.16 10.30 -11.83
CA MET A 252 -26.65 9.86 -10.51
C MET A 252 -25.64 8.96 -9.79
N VAL A 253 -25.00 8.05 -10.52
CA VAL A 253 -24.05 7.08 -9.96
C VAL A 253 -22.77 7.80 -9.55
N HIS A 254 -22.30 8.73 -10.38
CA HIS A 254 -21.18 9.60 -10.06
C HIS A 254 -21.45 10.43 -8.80
N ASN A 255 -22.60 11.11 -8.73
CA ASN A 255 -22.99 11.96 -7.61
C ASN A 255 -23.10 11.18 -6.30
N ILE A 256 -23.67 9.97 -6.33
CA ILE A 256 -23.76 9.10 -5.14
C ILE A 256 -22.36 8.66 -4.67
N ALA A 257 -21.48 8.25 -5.59
CA ALA A 257 -20.11 7.86 -5.24
C ALA A 257 -19.30 9.04 -4.66
N GLU A 258 -19.44 10.23 -5.23
CA GLU A 258 -18.83 11.45 -4.72
C GLU A 258 -19.38 11.82 -3.34
N MET A 259 -20.70 11.73 -3.14
CA MET A 259 -21.35 11.97 -1.85
C MET A 259 -20.78 11.07 -0.74
N LEU A 260 -20.52 9.79 -1.02
CA LEU A 260 -19.91 8.86 -0.05
C LEU A 260 -18.46 9.23 0.27
N THR A 261 -17.69 9.64 -0.72
CA THR A 261 -16.30 10.10 -0.56
C THR A 261 -16.26 11.36 0.32
N LEU A 262 -17.10 12.35 0.00
CA LEU A 262 -17.18 13.60 0.74
C LEU A 262 -17.69 13.37 2.17
N ASN A 263 -18.65 12.47 2.39
CA ASN A 263 -19.10 12.12 3.74
C ASN A 263 -17.94 11.66 4.62
N LYS A 264 -17.13 10.73 4.12
CA LYS A 264 -16.01 10.17 4.87
C LYS A 264 -14.97 11.25 5.17
N LYS A 265 -14.59 12.07 4.18
CA LYS A 265 -13.67 13.21 4.34
C LYS A 265 -14.17 14.24 5.34
N VAL A 266 -15.46 14.61 5.27
CA VAL A 266 -16.06 15.60 6.17
C VAL A 266 -16.13 15.05 7.59
N THR A 267 -16.57 13.80 7.74
CA THR A 267 -16.77 13.18 9.06
C THR A 267 -15.45 12.89 9.77
N SER A 268 -14.38 12.54 9.03
CA SER A 268 -13.07 12.24 9.63
C SER A 268 -12.35 13.49 10.15
N LYS A 269 -12.70 14.69 9.66
CA LYS A 269 -12.06 15.97 10.03
C LYS A 269 -12.74 16.72 11.19
N GLY A 270 -13.78 16.14 11.79
CA GLY A 270 -14.47 16.71 12.96
C GLY A 270 -15.48 17.82 12.65
N ASP A 271 -16.12 18.35 13.69
CA ASP A 271 -17.31 19.20 13.57
C ASP A 271 -17.02 20.58 12.98
N TRP A 272 -15.86 21.16 13.32
CA TRP A 272 -15.43 22.46 12.80
C TRP A 272 -15.36 22.46 11.26
N TYR A 273 -14.82 21.37 10.69
CA TYR A 273 -14.68 21.22 9.25
C TYR A 273 -16.05 21.05 8.61
N SER A 274 -16.92 20.23 9.21
CA SER A 274 -18.29 20.01 8.71
C SER A 274 -19.16 21.28 8.72
N SER A 275 -18.82 22.26 9.55
CA SER A 275 -19.54 23.52 9.69
C SER A 275 -19.15 24.57 8.63
N LEU A 276 -18.09 24.34 7.84
CA LEU A 276 -17.64 25.32 6.85
C LEU A 276 -18.70 25.55 5.75
N PRO A 277 -19.00 26.80 5.38
CA PRO A 277 -20.01 27.12 4.37
C PRO A 277 -19.48 26.99 2.92
N PHE A 278 -18.27 26.48 2.73
CA PHE A 278 -17.58 26.30 1.45
C PHE A 278 -16.78 24.98 1.45
N GLY A 279 -16.18 24.62 0.30
CA GLY A 279 -15.40 23.39 0.16
C GLY A 279 -16.25 22.11 0.22
N ASP A 280 -15.66 21.01 0.71
CA ASP A 280 -16.26 19.68 0.74
C ASP A 280 -17.63 19.62 1.46
N PRO A 281 -17.85 20.29 2.61
CA PRO A 281 -19.17 20.29 3.26
C PRO A 281 -20.26 20.95 2.41
N LYS A 282 -19.95 22.06 1.72
CA LYS A 282 -20.91 22.71 0.81
C LYS A 282 -21.21 21.82 -0.39
N ARG A 283 -20.19 21.21 -1.00
CA ARG A 283 -20.36 20.25 -2.11
C ARG A 283 -21.22 19.07 -1.69
N LEU A 284 -20.99 18.50 -0.51
CA LEU A 284 -21.78 17.41 0.03
C LEU A 284 -23.27 17.79 0.16
N LYS A 285 -23.57 18.99 0.68
CA LYS A 285 -24.96 19.50 0.77
C LYS A 285 -25.59 19.65 -0.62
N ASN A 286 -24.87 20.25 -1.58
CA ASN A 286 -25.37 20.44 -2.94
C ASN A 286 -25.66 19.11 -3.65
N LEU A 287 -24.76 18.12 -3.52
CA LEU A 287 -24.95 16.80 -4.11
C LEU A 287 -26.19 16.08 -3.56
N LYS A 288 -26.43 16.17 -2.25
CA LYS A 288 -27.65 15.61 -1.66
C LYS A 288 -28.90 16.16 -2.31
N THR A 289 -28.99 17.48 -2.45
CA THR A 289 -30.13 18.14 -3.09
C THR A 289 -30.28 17.69 -4.55
N ARG A 290 -29.20 17.65 -5.32
CA ARG A 290 -29.23 17.19 -6.72
C ARG A 290 -29.71 15.73 -6.84
N ILE A 291 -29.21 14.83 -5.99
CA ILE A 291 -29.61 13.42 -5.99
C ILE A 291 -31.10 13.28 -5.64
N GLU A 292 -31.59 14.04 -4.67
CA GLU A 292 -33.00 14.07 -4.27
C GLU A 292 -33.90 14.52 -5.43
N GLU A 293 -33.52 15.58 -6.15
CA GLU A 293 -34.22 16.05 -7.35
C GLU A 293 -34.30 14.98 -8.43
N MET A 294 -33.17 14.35 -8.77
CA MET A 294 -33.11 13.32 -9.84
C MET A 294 -33.99 12.10 -9.54
N VAL A 295 -34.03 11.64 -8.27
CA VAL A 295 -34.91 10.53 -7.88
C VAL A 295 -36.38 10.98 -7.85
N GLY A 296 -36.65 12.21 -7.42
CA GLY A 296 -37.99 12.81 -7.50
C GLY A 296 -38.54 12.83 -8.93
N GLU A 297 -37.75 13.32 -9.89
CA GLU A 297 -38.10 13.33 -11.31
C GLU A 297 -38.40 11.92 -11.86
N SER A 298 -37.58 10.93 -11.45
CA SER A 298 -37.77 9.53 -11.84
C SER A 298 -39.09 8.97 -11.33
N MET A 299 -39.47 9.30 -10.09
CA MET A 299 -40.75 8.89 -9.50
C MET A 299 -41.95 9.55 -10.19
N GLU A 300 -41.87 10.84 -10.50
CA GLU A 300 -42.94 11.55 -11.20
C GLU A 300 -43.22 10.96 -12.58
N ASN A 301 -42.17 10.61 -13.32
CA ASN A 301 -42.29 9.96 -14.62
C ASN A 301 -42.98 8.59 -14.53
N ALA A 302 -42.68 7.80 -13.50
CA ALA A 302 -43.31 6.50 -13.27
C ALA A 302 -44.78 6.59 -12.83
N SER A 303 -45.16 7.65 -12.08
CA SER A 303 -46.50 7.84 -11.52
C SER A 303 -47.61 8.15 -12.54
N ARG A 304 -47.27 8.34 -13.83
CA ARG A 304 -48.22 8.70 -14.90
C ARG A 304 -48.95 7.50 -15.52
N ALA A 305 -48.55 6.26 -15.17
CA ALA A 305 -49.27 5.06 -15.55
C ALA A 305 -50.29 4.73 -14.46
N GLY A 306 -51.59 4.68 -14.78
CA GLY A 306 -52.62 4.29 -13.82
C GLY A 306 -52.37 2.86 -13.33
N VAL A 307 -51.99 2.69 -12.06
CA VAL A 307 -51.69 1.40 -11.44
C VAL A 307 -52.62 1.12 -10.26
N GLU A 308 -52.98 -0.15 -10.08
CA GLU A 308 -53.84 -0.63 -9.00
C GLU A 308 -53.09 -0.71 -7.66
N ASP A 309 -53.78 -0.35 -6.57
CA ASP A 309 -53.28 -0.50 -5.21
C ASP A 309 -53.35 -1.95 -4.76
N LEU A 310 -52.23 -2.50 -4.30
CA LEU A 310 -52.10 -3.90 -3.93
C LEU A 310 -51.50 -4.06 -2.51
N PRO A 311 -51.90 -5.11 -1.75
CA PRO A 311 -51.23 -5.46 -0.51
C PRO A 311 -49.73 -5.64 -0.70
N LEU A 312 -48.92 -5.29 0.31
CA LEU A 312 -47.44 -5.29 0.23
C LEU A 312 -46.84 -6.51 -0.49
N GLN A 313 -47.28 -7.73 -0.17
CA GLN A 313 -46.68 -8.93 -0.73
C GLN A 313 -47.06 -9.18 -2.19
N ASP A 314 -48.27 -8.80 -2.58
CA ASP A 314 -48.78 -8.94 -3.94
C ASP A 314 -48.19 -7.84 -4.84
N ALA A 315 -48.09 -6.62 -4.32
CA ALA A 315 -47.39 -5.52 -4.96
C ALA A 315 -45.94 -5.89 -5.29
N ALA A 316 -45.24 -6.58 -4.39
CA ALA A 316 -43.85 -7.01 -4.59
C ALA A 316 -43.69 -8.05 -5.72
N LEU A 317 -44.75 -8.75 -6.10
CA LEU A 317 -44.76 -9.75 -7.17
C LEU A 317 -45.37 -9.23 -8.48
N ALA A 318 -46.13 -8.14 -8.42
CA ALA A 318 -46.68 -7.47 -9.59
C ALA A 318 -45.75 -6.37 -10.13
N ALA A 319 -44.92 -5.79 -9.28
CA ALA A 319 -44.10 -4.63 -9.63
C ALA A 319 -42.82 -5.01 -10.38
N SER A 320 -42.53 -4.27 -11.46
CA SER A 320 -41.30 -4.47 -12.25
C SER A 320 -40.03 -3.92 -11.59
N ASN A 321 -40.18 -2.96 -10.68
CA ASN A 321 -39.08 -2.29 -9.96
C ASN A 321 -39.59 -1.67 -8.65
N MET A 322 -38.69 -1.14 -7.82
CA MET A 322 -39.07 -0.58 -6.51
C MET A 322 -39.91 0.70 -6.58
N VAL A 323 -39.80 1.52 -7.64
CA VAL A 323 -40.69 2.68 -7.83
C VAL A 323 -42.12 2.21 -8.06
N ASP A 324 -42.32 1.28 -8.98
CA ASP A 324 -43.63 0.70 -9.28
C ASP A 324 -44.21 0.02 -8.03
N TYR A 325 -43.39 -0.73 -7.29
CA TYR A 325 -43.77 -1.31 -6.00
C TYR A 325 -44.26 -0.24 -5.03
N ALA A 326 -43.49 0.84 -4.85
CA ALA A 326 -43.84 1.89 -3.91
C ALA A 326 -45.12 2.64 -4.28
N ILE A 327 -45.43 2.73 -5.58
CA ILE A 327 -46.68 3.31 -6.06
C ILE A 327 -47.86 2.38 -5.77
N ARG A 328 -47.73 1.06 -5.91
CA ARG A 328 -48.81 0.07 -5.68
C ARG A 328 -49.05 -0.27 -4.21
N ALA A 329 -47.97 -0.44 -3.46
CA ALA A 329 -47.98 -1.10 -2.15
C ALA A 329 -48.80 -0.33 -1.10
N THR A 330 -49.80 -1.01 -0.53
CA THR A 330 -50.57 -0.55 0.63
C THR A 330 -50.44 -1.54 1.78
N ASP A 331 -50.56 -1.03 3.01
CA ASP A 331 -50.62 -1.88 4.19
C ASP A 331 -52.05 -2.39 4.48
N SER A 332 -52.22 -3.14 5.58
CA SER A 332 -53.51 -3.68 6.00
C SER A 332 -54.59 -2.63 6.30
N LYS A 333 -54.23 -1.34 6.41
CA LYS A 333 -55.16 -0.22 6.61
C LYS A 333 -55.42 0.55 5.31
N GLY A 334 -54.81 0.15 4.20
CA GLY A 334 -54.85 0.89 2.92
C GLY A 334 -53.89 2.08 2.89
N GLU A 335 -52.97 2.22 3.84
CA GLU A 335 -52.01 3.32 3.89
C GLU A 335 -50.76 3.01 3.04
N LYS A 336 -50.11 4.05 2.49
CA LYS A 336 -48.87 3.96 1.70
C LYS A 336 -47.67 4.54 2.47
N LEU A 337 -46.46 4.22 2.01
CA LEU A 337 -45.26 4.92 2.50
C LEU A 337 -45.37 6.42 2.18
N PRO A 338 -45.17 7.33 3.15
CA PRO A 338 -45.26 8.75 2.89
C PRO A 338 -44.28 9.19 1.79
N LYS A 339 -44.75 10.01 0.85
CA LYS A 339 -43.91 10.52 -0.27
C LYS A 339 -42.61 11.16 0.23
N SER A 340 -42.66 11.89 1.35
CA SER A 340 -41.49 12.52 1.98
C SER A 340 -40.40 11.52 2.40
N SER A 341 -40.76 10.29 2.76
CA SER A 341 -39.81 9.24 3.11
C SER A 341 -39.39 8.38 1.92
N LEU A 342 -40.26 8.28 0.91
CA LEU A 342 -40.07 7.40 -0.23
C LEU A 342 -38.87 7.78 -1.10
N VAL A 343 -38.68 9.07 -1.41
CA VAL A 343 -37.56 9.54 -2.25
C VAL A 343 -36.22 9.13 -1.64
N TRP A 344 -35.99 9.46 -0.37
CA TRP A 344 -34.74 9.12 0.31
C TRP A 344 -34.58 7.62 0.60
N ALA A 345 -35.67 6.88 0.78
CA ALA A 345 -35.63 5.43 0.83
C ALA A 345 -35.11 4.83 -0.49
N LEU A 346 -35.56 5.34 -1.64
CA LEU A 346 -35.10 4.91 -2.96
C LEU A 346 -33.66 5.36 -3.27
N VAL A 347 -33.26 6.57 -2.86
CA VAL A 347 -31.85 7.02 -2.92
C VAL A 347 -30.95 6.05 -2.15
N VAL A 348 -31.35 5.68 -0.93
CA VAL A 348 -30.61 4.72 -0.11
C VAL A 348 -30.58 3.34 -0.76
N ALA A 349 -31.71 2.82 -1.23
CA ALA A 349 -31.77 1.50 -1.88
C ALA A 349 -30.86 1.46 -3.11
N THR A 350 -30.88 2.52 -3.92
CA THR A 350 -30.05 2.66 -5.11
C THR A 350 -28.56 2.74 -4.73
N GLY A 351 -28.18 3.71 -3.91
CA GLY A 351 -26.77 3.92 -3.54
C GLY A 351 -26.16 2.76 -2.76
N ALA A 352 -26.87 2.22 -1.76
CA ALA A 352 -26.38 1.09 -0.98
C ALA A 352 -26.33 -0.20 -1.80
N GLY A 353 -27.28 -0.39 -2.72
CA GLY A 353 -27.34 -1.56 -3.61
C GLY A 353 -26.11 -1.64 -4.50
N PHE A 354 -25.86 -0.63 -5.33
CA PHE A 354 -24.79 -0.76 -6.32
C PHE A 354 -23.39 -0.65 -5.70
N THR A 355 -23.17 0.26 -4.74
CA THR A 355 -21.80 0.50 -4.24
C THR A 355 -21.21 -0.71 -3.51
N THR A 356 -22.04 -1.42 -2.74
CA THR A 356 -21.62 -2.61 -1.99
C THR A 356 -21.48 -3.83 -2.89
N THR A 357 -22.46 -4.10 -3.76
CA THR A 357 -22.39 -5.22 -4.72
C THR A 357 -21.18 -5.08 -5.65
N SER A 358 -20.94 -3.87 -6.19
CA SER A 358 -19.81 -3.63 -7.11
C SER A 358 -18.45 -3.86 -6.43
N SER A 359 -18.31 -3.42 -5.18
CA SER A 359 -17.09 -3.65 -4.40
C SER A 359 -16.88 -5.14 -4.10
N LEU A 360 -17.95 -5.88 -3.76
CA LEU A 360 -17.87 -7.31 -3.51
C LEU A 360 -17.55 -8.10 -4.78
N LEU A 361 -18.18 -7.80 -5.92
CA LEU A 361 -17.83 -8.41 -7.21
C LEU A 361 -16.36 -8.18 -7.56
N SER A 362 -15.84 -6.99 -7.27
CA SER A 362 -14.42 -6.69 -7.49
C SER A 362 -13.51 -7.55 -6.61
N TRP A 363 -13.85 -7.74 -5.34
CA TRP A 363 -13.11 -8.64 -4.43
C TRP A 363 -13.26 -10.12 -4.79
N LEU A 364 -14.40 -10.51 -5.35
CA LEU A 364 -14.62 -11.86 -5.88
C LEU A 364 -13.72 -12.10 -7.09
N ILE A 365 -13.63 -11.17 -8.04
CA ILE A 365 -12.72 -11.29 -9.19
C ILE A 365 -11.27 -11.28 -8.72
N TYR A 366 -10.89 -10.38 -7.79
CA TYR A 366 -9.56 -10.38 -7.17
C TYR A 366 -9.20 -11.76 -6.58
N GLY A 367 -10.15 -12.42 -5.92
CA GLY A 367 -9.93 -13.74 -5.35
C GLY A 367 -9.69 -14.83 -6.40
N LEU A 368 -10.29 -14.72 -7.59
CA LEU A 368 -10.09 -15.66 -8.69
C LEU A 368 -8.65 -15.62 -9.20
N CYS A 369 -8.09 -14.41 -9.29
CA CYS A 369 -6.76 -14.19 -9.86
C CYS A 369 -5.64 -14.33 -8.82
N THR A 370 -5.94 -14.02 -7.56
CA THR A 370 -4.94 -14.03 -6.48
C THR A 370 -4.81 -15.38 -5.80
N TYR A 371 -5.92 -16.10 -5.61
CA TYR A 371 -5.93 -17.38 -4.90
C TYR A 371 -5.96 -18.54 -5.88
N LYS A 372 -4.80 -19.20 -6.04
CA LYS A 372 -4.61 -20.30 -6.98
C LYS A 372 -5.67 -21.40 -6.82
N GLY A 373 -6.22 -21.86 -7.95
CA GLY A 373 -7.18 -22.96 -8.00
C GLY A 373 -8.63 -22.56 -7.76
N MET A 374 -8.93 -21.32 -7.37
CA MET A 374 -10.32 -20.91 -7.07
C MET A 374 -11.17 -20.79 -8.34
N GLN A 375 -10.62 -20.20 -9.40
CA GLN A 375 -11.29 -20.05 -10.69
C GLN A 375 -11.58 -21.41 -11.34
N GLU A 376 -10.61 -22.32 -11.31
CA GLU A 376 -10.76 -23.67 -11.87
C GLU A 376 -11.80 -24.48 -11.11
N ARG A 377 -11.81 -24.41 -9.77
CA ARG A 377 -12.79 -25.11 -8.94
C ARG A 377 -14.22 -24.57 -9.15
N LEU A 378 -14.39 -23.26 -9.28
CA LEU A 378 -15.70 -22.66 -9.59
C LEU A 378 -16.16 -23.07 -10.99
N LEU A 379 -15.29 -22.98 -11.99
CA LEU A 379 -15.62 -23.41 -13.35
C LEU A 379 -16.00 -24.90 -13.39
N GLN A 380 -15.25 -25.76 -12.69
CA GLN A 380 -15.55 -27.18 -12.61
C GLN A 380 -16.91 -27.44 -11.96
N GLU A 381 -17.25 -26.74 -10.86
CA GLU A 381 -18.57 -26.86 -10.22
C GLU A 381 -19.71 -26.48 -11.17
N LEU A 382 -19.52 -25.43 -11.99
CA LEU A 382 -20.49 -25.04 -13.01
C LEU A 382 -20.66 -26.15 -14.07
N ILE A 383 -19.56 -26.71 -14.56
CA ILE A 383 -19.57 -27.81 -15.54
C ILE A 383 -20.26 -29.05 -14.97
N ASP A 384 -19.96 -29.43 -13.72
CA ASP A 384 -20.54 -30.60 -13.04
C ASP A 384 -22.07 -30.48 -12.89
N HIS A 385 -22.60 -29.26 -12.86
CA HIS A 385 -24.04 -28.96 -12.81
C HIS A 385 -24.65 -28.67 -14.19
N GLY A 386 -23.93 -28.93 -15.28
CA GLY A 386 -24.41 -28.79 -16.66
C GLY A 386 -24.60 -27.33 -17.11
N PHE A 387 -23.83 -26.40 -16.55
CA PHE A 387 -23.87 -24.99 -16.95
C PHE A 387 -23.30 -24.80 -18.36
N ASP A 388 -23.99 -24.01 -19.18
CA ASP A 388 -23.61 -23.65 -20.54
C ASP A 388 -23.89 -22.15 -20.85
N GLU A 389 -23.62 -21.71 -22.08
CA GLU A 389 -23.81 -20.31 -22.49
C GLU A 389 -25.28 -19.83 -22.40
N ASN A 390 -26.25 -20.74 -22.56
CA ASN A 390 -27.68 -20.46 -22.61
C ASN A 390 -28.37 -20.68 -21.26
N THR A 391 -27.64 -21.17 -20.26
CA THR A 391 -28.15 -21.54 -18.95
C THR A 391 -28.83 -20.35 -18.28
N GLN A 392 -30.07 -20.57 -17.85
CA GLN A 392 -30.82 -19.62 -17.04
C GLN A 392 -30.46 -19.84 -15.56
N VAL A 393 -29.97 -18.79 -14.91
CA VAL A 393 -29.47 -18.90 -13.54
C VAL A 393 -30.63 -18.79 -12.56
N THR A 394 -31.23 -19.93 -12.23
CA THR A 394 -32.36 -20.03 -11.30
C THR A 394 -31.88 -20.18 -9.85
N ALA A 395 -32.76 -19.86 -8.89
CA ALA A 395 -32.47 -20.10 -7.47
C ALA A 395 -32.12 -21.57 -7.20
N ASP A 396 -32.87 -22.50 -7.78
CA ASP A 396 -32.66 -23.95 -7.61
C ASP A 396 -31.29 -24.42 -8.15
N LEU A 397 -30.74 -23.76 -9.17
CA LEU A 397 -29.39 -24.01 -9.65
C LEU A 397 -28.37 -23.45 -8.65
N THR A 398 -28.53 -22.19 -8.27
CA THR A 398 -27.56 -21.52 -7.37
C THR A 398 -27.53 -22.10 -5.95
N ASP A 399 -28.59 -22.77 -5.52
CA ASP A 399 -28.67 -23.47 -4.23
C ASP A 399 -27.89 -24.80 -4.24
N LYS A 400 -27.49 -25.31 -5.42
CA LYS A 400 -26.66 -26.51 -5.59
C LYS A 400 -25.16 -26.22 -5.73
N LEU A 401 -24.79 -24.95 -5.93
CA LEU A 401 -23.41 -24.51 -6.10
C LEU A 401 -22.75 -24.29 -4.74
N ASP A 402 -22.47 -25.39 -4.04
CA ASP A 402 -21.94 -25.40 -2.67
C ASP A 402 -20.59 -24.68 -2.54
N PHE A 403 -19.69 -24.86 -3.52
CA PHE A 403 -18.38 -24.22 -3.54
C PHE A 403 -18.48 -22.73 -3.83
N LEU A 404 -19.35 -22.29 -4.74
CA LEU A 404 -19.68 -20.87 -4.95
C LEU A 404 -20.06 -20.18 -3.63
N ASP A 405 -20.91 -20.82 -2.82
CA ASP A 405 -21.32 -20.27 -1.52
C ASP A 405 -20.17 -20.17 -0.53
N LYS A 406 -19.33 -21.21 -0.46
CA LYS A 406 -18.12 -21.19 0.38
C LYS A 406 -17.13 -20.13 -0.07
N TYR A 407 -16.97 -19.96 -1.39
CA TYR A 407 -16.09 -18.97 -1.99
C TYR A 407 -16.56 -17.54 -1.70
N ILE A 408 -17.85 -17.25 -1.89
CA ILE A 408 -18.44 -15.95 -1.54
C ILE A 408 -18.22 -15.66 -0.06
N LYS A 409 -18.48 -16.64 0.81
CA LYS A 409 -18.32 -16.44 2.27
C LYS A 409 -16.87 -16.20 2.67
N GLU A 410 -15.93 -16.95 2.13
CA GLU A 410 -14.51 -16.75 2.44
C GLU A 410 -13.98 -15.41 1.88
N THR A 411 -14.49 -14.99 0.72
CA THR A 411 -14.20 -13.68 0.14
C THR A 411 -14.73 -12.56 1.02
N GLN A 412 -16.00 -12.62 1.44
CA GLN A 412 -16.58 -11.65 2.37
C GLN A 412 -15.84 -11.62 3.70
N ARG A 413 -15.33 -12.76 4.19
CA ARG A 413 -14.52 -12.81 5.42
C ARG A 413 -13.19 -12.08 5.26
N ARG A 414 -12.44 -12.33 4.18
CA ARG A 414 -11.12 -11.71 3.95
C ARG A 414 -11.23 -10.26 3.48
N HIS A 415 -12.18 -9.99 2.60
CA HIS A 415 -12.28 -8.79 1.77
C HIS A 415 -13.69 -8.18 1.83
N ASN A 416 -14.19 -7.91 3.04
CA ASN A 416 -15.51 -7.32 3.23
C ASN A 416 -15.54 -5.85 2.75
N PRO A 417 -16.46 -5.45 1.85
CA PRO A 417 -16.62 -4.04 1.50
C PRO A 417 -17.02 -3.14 2.67
N SER A 418 -17.84 -3.65 3.60
CA SER A 418 -18.35 -2.90 4.74
C SER A 418 -17.52 -3.17 6.00
N PHE A 419 -17.18 -2.12 6.76
CA PHE A 419 -16.27 -2.27 7.90
C PHE A 419 -16.68 -1.58 9.20
N GLN A 420 -17.62 -0.61 9.17
CA GLN A 420 -17.90 0.27 10.32
C GLN A 420 -19.40 0.50 10.65
N PRO A 421 -20.21 -0.56 10.89
CA PRO A 421 -21.61 -0.42 11.28
C PRO A 421 -21.81 0.05 12.74
N GLY A 422 -21.71 1.36 13.00
CA GLY A 422 -21.81 1.95 14.35
C GLY A 422 -23.15 1.73 15.08
N ARG A 423 -23.09 1.65 16.41
CA ARG A 423 -24.21 1.61 17.35
C ARG A 423 -23.95 2.55 18.53
N THR A 424 -25.00 3.09 19.09
CA THR A 424 -24.93 4.17 20.10
C THR A 424 -25.50 3.68 21.41
N ALA A 425 -24.73 3.83 22.48
CA ALA A 425 -25.17 3.52 23.84
C ALA A 425 -26.34 4.45 24.24
N LYS A 426 -27.40 3.88 24.79
CA LYS A 426 -28.61 4.60 25.24
C LYS A 426 -28.50 5.10 26.67
N ILE A 427 -27.64 4.49 27.47
CA ILE A 427 -27.37 4.78 28.88
C ILE A 427 -25.90 4.50 29.17
N ASP A 428 -25.41 4.97 30.31
CA ASP A 428 -24.16 4.47 30.89
C ASP A 428 -24.30 2.96 31.14
N LEU A 429 -23.34 2.17 30.67
CA LEU A 429 -23.41 0.71 30.72
C LEU A 429 -22.03 0.06 30.92
N VAL A 430 -22.04 -1.20 31.34
CA VAL A 430 -20.84 -2.03 31.47
C VAL A 430 -20.95 -3.28 30.60
N LEU A 431 -20.02 -3.41 29.64
CA LEU A 431 -19.91 -4.55 28.73
C LEU A 431 -19.15 -5.73 29.37
N PRO A 432 -19.26 -6.94 28.80
CA PRO A 432 -18.37 -8.07 29.11
C PRO A 432 -16.90 -7.67 29.15
N GLY A 433 -16.11 -8.26 30.04
CA GLY A 433 -14.72 -7.90 30.30
C GLY A 433 -14.51 -6.64 31.16
N GLY A 434 -15.59 -6.03 31.65
CA GLY A 434 -15.54 -4.85 32.54
C GLY A 434 -15.31 -3.53 31.83
N TYR A 435 -15.73 -3.38 30.57
CA TYR A 435 -15.58 -2.12 29.82
C TYR A 435 -16.78 -1.19 30.05
N LYS A 436 -16.56 -0.05 30.69
CA LYS A 436 -17.58 0.97 30.93
C LYS A 436 -17.70 1.90 29.73
N LEU A 437 -18.92 2.10 29.23
CA LEU A 437 -19.23 3.05 28.17
C LEU A 437 -20.24 4.08 28.68
N PRO A 438 -20.03 5.39 28.42
CA PRO A 438 -21.01 6.42 28.75
C PRO A 438 -22.18 6.44 27.77
N GLU A 439 -23.31 7.01 28.19
CA GLU A 439 -24.44 7.32 27.32
C GLU A 439 -23.98 8.11 26.08
N GLY A 440 -24.50 7.74 24.91
CA GLY A 440 -24.16 8.40 23.65
C GLY A 440 -22.83 7.93 23.03
N ALA A 441 -22.06 7.07 23.70
CA ALA A 441 -20.87 6.45 23.11
C ALA A 441 -21.21 5.68 21.82
N VAL A 442 -20.46 5.93 20.74
CA VAL A 442 -20.58 5.17 19.49
C VAL A 442 -19.55 4.04 19.50
N ILE A 443 -20.04 2.80 19.52
CA ILE A 443 -19.23 1.59 19.34
C ILE A 443 -19.38 1.06 17.92
N ILE A 444 -18.26 0.70 17.32
CA ILE A 444 -18.18 0.12 15.99
C ILE A 444 -17.73 -1.34 16.14
N PRO A 445 -18.63 -2.30 15.86
CA PRO A 445 -18.25 -3.68 15.56
C PRO A 445 -17.42 -3.72 14.28
N ALA A 446 -16.12 -3.93 14.42
CA ALA A 446 -15.14 -3.75 13.37
C ALA A 446 -15.06 -5.01 12.50
N LEU A 447 -15.98 -5.13 11.52
CA LEU A 447 -16.24 -6.37 10.79
C LEU A 447 -14.98 -7.03 10.22
N HIS A 448 -14.12 -6.24 9.58
CA HIS A 448 -12.86 -6.73 9.01
C HIS A 448 -11.96 -7.39 10.07
N HIS A 449 -11.87 -6.79 11.26
CA HIS A 449 -11.04 -7.29 12.35
C HIS A 449 -11.67 -8.51 13.04
N ILE A 450 -12.99 -8.57 13.16
CA ILE A 450 -13.70 -9.77 13.66
C ILE A 450 -13.46 -10.95 12.70
N HIS A 451 -13.61 -10.72 11.40
CA HIS A 451 -13.50 -11.76 10.37
C HIS A 451 -12.07 -12.26 10.17
N ASN A 452 -11.07 -11.52 10.66
CA ASN A 452 -9.66 -11.86 10.56
C ASN A 452 -8.97 -12.02 11.93
N ASN A 453 -9.74 -12.08 13.01
CA ASN A 453 -9.22 -12.27 14.36
C ASN A 453 -8.63 -13.70 14.49
N PRO A 454 -7.33 -13.86 14.80
CA PRO A 454 -6.70 -15.17 14.96
C PRO A 454 -7.26 -16.00 16.13
N GLU A 455 -7.90 -15.38 17.12
CA GLU A 455 -8.60 -16.09 18.20
C GLU A 455 -9.91 -16.74 17.72
N LEU A 456 -10.49 -16.21 16.64
CA LEU A 456 -11.75 -16.70 16.06
C LEU A 456 -11.54 -17.57 14.83
N TRP A 457 -10.46 -17.39 14.08
CA TRP A 457 -10.25 -18.03 12.79
C TRP A 457 -8.86 -18.66 12.74
N ASP A 458 -8.78 -19.98 12.56
CA ASP A 458 -7.50 -20.64 12.32
C ASP A 458 -6.88 -20.16 11.00
N ASN A 459 -5.59 -19.81 11.06
CA ASN A 459 -4.82 -19.25 9.96
C ASN A 459 -5.60 -18.17 9.19
N PRO A 460 -5.96 -17.04 9.83
CA PRO A 460 -6.94 -16.09 9.29
C PRO A 460 -6.50 -15.47 7.97
N ALA A 461 -5.19 -15.37 7.72
CA ALA A 461 -4.62 -14.84 6.49
C ALA A 461 -4.75 -15.81 5.29
N ARG A 462 -4.86 -17.12 5.53
CA ARG A 462 -5.01 -18.13 4.48
C ARG A 462 -6.43 -18.10 3.92
N PHE A 463 -6.56 -17.86 2.63
CA PHE A 463 -7.84 -18.00 1.92
C PHE A 463 -8.17 -19.47 1.75
N ASN A 464 -9.22 -19.94 2.45
CA ASN A 464 -9.63 -21.33 2.43
C ASN A 464 -11.16 -21.45 2.49
N PRO A 465 -11.86 -21.61 1.35
CA PRO A 465 -13.30 -21.84 1.35
C PRO A 465 -13.73 -23.13 2.06
N ASP A 466 -12.91 -24.18 2.07
CA ASP A 466 -13.29 -25.48 2.65
C ASP A 466 -13.40 -25.42 4.19
N ARG A 467 -12.90 -24.35 4.82
CA ARG A 467 -13.07 -24.13 6.27
C ARG A 467 -14.54 -24.14 6.68
N TRP A 468 -15.45 -23.69 5.81
CA TRP A 468 -16.88 -23.57 6.12
C TRP A 468 -17.55 -24.92 6.43
N ASP A 469 -16.93 -26.04 6.09
CA ASP A 469 -17.44 -27.38 6.39
C ASP A 469 -17.00 -27.93 7.76
N THR A 470 -16.02 -27.28 8.40
CA THR A 470 -15.45 -27.73 9.67
C THR A 470 -16.41 -27.50 10.84
N GLU A 471 -16.42 -28.42 11.82
CA GLU A 471 -17.27 -28.30 13.01
C GLU A 471 -16.86 -27.10 13.89
N GLU A 472 -15.59 -26.73 13.85
CA GLU A 472 -15.05 -25.53 14.51
C GLU A 472 -15.67 -24.26 13.92
N VAL A 473 -15.81 -24.15 12.59
CA VAL A 473 -16.48 -22.99 11.98
C VAL A 473 -17.98 -23.00 12.27
N LYS A 474 -18.64 -24.16 12.25
CA LYS A 474 -20.09 -24.26 12.49
C LYS A 474 -20.47 -23.96 13.95
N SER A 475 -19.62 -24.30 14.90
CA SER A 475 -19.87 -24.12 16.33
C SER A 475 -19.52 -22.73 16.86
N ARG A 476 -18.92 -21.86 16.04
CA ARG A 476 -18.55 -20.49 16.42
C ARG A 476 -19.74 -19.62 16.78
N HIS A 477 -19.45 -18.59 17.56
CA HIS A 477 -20.41 -17.55 17.86
C HIS A 477 -20.96 -16.93 16.56
N LYS A 478 -22.28 -16.73 16.48
CA LYS A 478 -22.95 -16.25 15.25
C LYS A 478 -22.44 -14.90 14.76
N ALA A 479 -21.94 -14.06 15.67
CA ALA A 479 -21.35 -12.76 15.33
C ALA A 479 -19.86 -12.83 14.90
N ALA A 480 -19.25 -14.02 14.81
CA ALA A 480 -17.91 -14.18 14.26
C ALA A 480 -17.87 -13.98 12.74
N TYR A 481 -19.00 -14.17 12.05
CA TYR A 481 -19.16 -13.91 10.62
C TYR A 481 -20.47 -13.13 10.36
N ILE A 482 -20.32 -11.86 10.02
CA ILE A 482 -21.41 -10.86 9.95
C ILE A 482 -21.18 -9.83 8.83
N PRO A 483 -21.00 -10.26 7.56
CA PRO A 483 -20.74 -9.34 6.44
C PRO A 483 -21.88 -8.33 6.21
N PHE A 484 -23.11 -8.70 6.59
CA PHE A 484 -24.31 -7.87 6.47
C PHE A 484 -24.76 -7.25 7.81
N ALA A 485 -23.86 -7.21 8.81
CA ALA A 485 -24.19 -6.99 10.22
C ALA A 485 -25.25 -7.98 10.73
N MET A 486 -25.90 -7.69 11.86
CA MET A 486 -26.99 -8.51 12.41
C MET A 486 -28.02 -7.66 13.16
N GLY A 487 -29.06 -8.33 13.67
CA GLY A 487 -30.15 -7.70 14.43
C GLY A 487 -31.14 -6.90 13.57
N PRO A 488 -32.04 -6.10 14.18
CA PRO A 488 -33.11 -5.40 13.46
C PRO A 488 -32.65 -4.40 12.38
N ARG A 489 -31.37 -3.99 12.46
CA ARG A 489 -30.71 -3.04 11.54
C ARG A 489 -29.71 -3.74 10.60
N MET A 490 -29.82 -5.06 10.43
CA MET A 490 -29.07 -5.80 9.41
C MET A 490 -29.45 -5.34 7.99
N CYS A 491 -28.61 -5.65 7.01
CA CYS A 491 -28.87 -5.29 5.62
C CYS A 491 -30.22 -5.83 5.14
N ILE A 492 -31.14 -4.94 4.74
CA ILE A 492 -32.45 -5.34 4.19
C ILE A 492 -32.34 -5.91 2.77
N GLY A 493 -31.27 -5.56 2.05
CA GLY A 493 -31.01 -5.98 0.66
C GLY A 493 -30.11 -7.21 0.54
N PHE A 494 -29.87 -7.96 1.62
CA PHE A 494 -28.90 -9.07 1.59
C PHE A 494 -29.29 -10.16 0.58
N ASN A 495 -30.58 -10.51 0.48
CA ASN A 495 -31.07 -11.47 -0.52
C ASN A 495 -30.83 -10.95 -1.93
N PHE A 496 -31.10 -9.68 -2.17
CA PHE A 496 -30.91 -9.02 -3.46
C PHE A 496 -29.45 -9.05 -3.89
N ALA A 497 -28.53 -8.60 -3.01
CA ALA A 497 -27.10 -8.55 -3.30
C ALA A 497 -26.50 -9.96 -3.54
N LEU A 498 -26.88 -10.96 -2.73
CA LEU A 498 -26.41 -12.33 -2.95
C LEU A 498 -26.97 -12.93 -4.23
N GLN A 499 -28.23 -12.63 -4.59
CA GLN A 499 -28.79 -13.07 -5.87
C GLN A 499 -28.06 -12.44 -7.05
N GLU A 500 -27.77 -11.14 -7.03
CA GLU A 500 -26.98 -10.47 -8.07
C GLU A 500 -25.64 -11.17 -8.27
N ILE A 501 -24.91 -11.44 -7.18
CA ILE A 501 -23.60 -12.11 -7.22
C ILE A 501 -23.72 -13.54 -7.75
N LYS A 502 -24.70 -14.31 -7.25
CA LYS A 502 -24.97 -15.69 -7.68
C LYS A 502 -25.42 -15.79 -9.14
N ILE A 503 -25.86 -14.70 -9.76
CA ILE A 503 -26.17 -14.64 -11.19
C ILE A 503 -24.96 -14.16 -11.99
N PHE A 504 -24.34 -13.05 -11.60
CA PHE A 504 -23.29 -12.40 -12.38
C PHE A 504 -22.00 -13.20 -12.40
N LEU A 505 -21.55 -13.68 -11.23
CA LEU A 505 -20.24 -14.33 -11.12
C LEU A 505 -20.17 -15.65 -11.91
N PRO A 506 -21.16 -16.58 -11.84
CA PRO A 506 -21.14 -17.79 -12.67
C PRO A 506 -21.12 -17.50 -14.18
N LYS A 507 -21.93 -16.54 -14.63
CA LYS A 507 -21.99 -16.11 -16.04
C LYS A 507 -20.65 -15.53 -16.50
N LEU A 508 -19.97 -14.76 -15.65
CA LEU A 508 -18.64 -14.21 -15.93
C LEU A 508 -17.56 -15.31 -15.98
N ILE A 509 -17.50 -16.18 -14.98
CA ILE A 509 -16.48 -17.25 -14.87
C ILE A 509 -16.62 -18.28 -16.00
N TYR A 510 -17.85 -18.63 -16.36
CA TYR A 510 -18.08 -19.56 -17.46
C TYR A 510 -17.60 -19.00 -18.80
N ARG A 511 -17.76 -17.68 -19.01
CA ARG A 511 -17.43 -17.03 -20.29
C ARG A 511 -15.96 -16.61 -20.39
N TYR A 512 -15.37 -16.13 -19.30
CA TYR A 512 -14.05 -15.51 -19.29
C TYR A 512 -13.13 -16.15 -18.27
N LYS A 513 -11.84 -16.18 -18.58
CA LYS A 513 -10.76 -16.45 -17.65
C LYS A 513 -10.15 -15.11 -17.26
N PHE A 514 -10.12 -14.81 -15.98
CA PHE A 514 -9.52 -13.59 -15.46
C PHE A 514 -8.04 -13.82 -15.13
N SER A 515 -7.21 -12.86 -15.55
CA SER A 515 -5.78 -12.79 -15.21
C SER A 515 -5.38 -11.38 -14.86
N ARG A 516 -4.69 -11.26 -13.72
CA ARG A 516 -4.30 -9.97 -13.16
C ARG A 516 -3.17 -9.34 -13.94
N GLU A 517 -3.36 -8.09 -14.34
CA GLU A 517 -2.30 -7.28 -14.93
C GLU A 517 -1.44 -6.67 -13.81
N GLY A 518 -0.13 -6.88 -13.89
CA GLY A 518 0.84 -6.35 -12.94
C GLY A 518 0.94 -7.10 -11.60
N ASN A 519 1.98 -6.75 -10.82
CA ASN A 519 2.30 -7.36 -9.52
C ASN A 519 2.21 -6.37 -8.35
N ASP A 520 1.64 -5.19 -8.58
CA ASP A 520 1.55 -4.13 -7.57
C ASP A 520 0.68 -4.58 -6.37
N SER A 521 0.81 -3.89 -5.24
CA SER A 521 -0.12 -4.13 -4.12
C SER A 521 -1.48 -3.52 -4.42
N ILE A 522 -2.56 -4.16 -3.98
CA ILE A 522 -3.89 -3.58 -4.11
C ILE A 522 -4.01 -2.37 -3.19
N GLU A 523 -4.38 -1.24 -3.78
CA GLU A 523 -4.66 0.00 -3.09
C GLU A 523 -6.16 0.16 -2.84
N TYR A 524 -6.49 0.76 -1.70
CA TYR A 524 -7.85 1.24 -1.40
C TYR A 524 -7.79 2.71 -1.00
N ASP A 525 -8.92 3.39 -1.19
CA ASP A 525 -9.08 4.78 -0.77
C ASP A 525 -9.58 4.80 0.69
N PRO A 526 -8.74 5.20 1.67
CA PRO A 526 -9.16 5.25 3.07
C PRO A 526 -10.19 6.35 3.35
N MET A 527 -10.40 7.26 2.39
CA MET A 527 -11.40 8.31 2.41
C MET A 527 -12.68 7.93 1.65
N PHE A 528 -12.87 6.66 1.31
CA PHE A 528 -14.14 6.14 0.83
C PHE A 528 -14.93 5.43 1.94
N GLN A 529 -16.27 5.35 1.80
CA GLN A 529 -17.14 4.75 2.82
C GLN A 529 -17.04 3.21 2.87
N LEU A 530 -16.50 2.59 1.82
CA LEU A 530 -16.36 1.14 1.62
C LEU A 530 -14.90 0.79 1.27
N ILE A 531 -14.51 -0.45 1.52
CA ILE A 531 -13.22 -1.01 1.11
C ILE A 531 -13.37 -1.59 -0.31
N ARG A 532 -12.57 -1.09 -1.25
CA ARG A 532 -12.61 -1.47 -2.67
C ARG A 532 -11.20 -1.52 -3.27
N PRO A 533 -10.92 -2.42 -4.22
CA PRO A 533 -9.62 -2.51 -4.88
C PRO A 533 -9.56 -1.50 -6.04
N ASN A 534 -8.89 -0.36 -5.85
CA ASN A 534 -8.92 0.75 -6.81
C ASN A 534 -8.05 0.51 -8.05
N ASN A 535 -6.92 -0.18 -7.89
CA ASN A 535 -5.92 -0.42 -8.93
C ASN A 535 -5.93 -1.89 -9.42
N LEU A 536 -7.08 -2.54 -9.40
CA LEU A 536 -7.24 -3.89 -9.93
C LEU A 536 -7.51 -3.82 -11.44
N PHE A 537 -6.47 -4.05 -12.23
CA PHE A 537 -6.54 -4.18 -13.68
C PHE A 537 -6.45 -5.66 -14.06
N GLU A 538 -7.32 -6.08 -14.96
CA GLU A 538 -7.43 -7.47 -15.38
C GLU A 538 -7.56 -7.54 -16.89
N GLU A 539 -6.92 -8.56 -17.45
CA GLU A 539 -7.21 -9.07 -18.79
C GLU A 539 -8.21 -10.21 -18.66
N ASN A 540 -9.21 -10.24 -19.53
CA ASN A 540 -10.12 -11.36 -19.67
C ASN A 540 -9.80 -12.09 -20.97
N GLU A 541 -9.71 -13.42 -20.90
CA GLU A 541 -9.58 -14.29 -22.07
C GLU A 541 -10.90 -15.09 -22.25
N MET A 542 -11.56 -14.99 -23.40
CA MET A 542 -12.80 -15.72 -23.66
C MET A 542 -12.58 -17.24 -23.71
N GLN A 543 -13.12 -17.98 -22.73
CA GLN A 543 -12.96 -19.43 -22.61
C GLN A 543 -13.87 -20.23 -23.56
N ALA A 544 -14.98 -19.64 -24.02
CA ALA A 544 -16.00 -20.33 -24.83
C ALA A 544 -15.50 -20.86 -26.19
N LYS A 545 -14.33 -20.42 -26.69
CA LYS A 545 -13.69 -21.01 -27.89
C LYS A 545 -12.96 -22.33 -27.62
N ASN A 546 -12.60 -22.63 -26.36
CA ASN A 546 -11.73 -23.75 -25.97
C ASN A 546 -12.38 -24.75 -25.01
N ALA A 547 -13.66 -24.59 -24.65
CA ALA A 547 -14.35 -25.57 -23.83
C ALA A 547 -14.47 -26.92 -24.58
N PRO A 548 -13.99 -28.05 -24.01
CA PRO A 548 -14.12 -29.34 -24.65
C PRO A 548 -15.60 -29.68 -24.82
N ARG A 549 -16.07 -29.77 -26.07
CA ARG A 549 -17.33 -30.45 -26.38
C ARG A 549 -17.20 -31.87 -25.86
N HIS A 550 -18.15 -32.25 -25.01
CA HIS A 550 -18.32 -33.57 -24.41
C HIS A 550 -17.77 -34.72 -25.29
N PRO A 551 -16.72 -35.42 -24.85
CA PRO A 551 -16.47 -36.80 -25.25
C PRO A 551 -17.04 -37.73 -24.17
N ASP A 552 -17.54 -38.88 -24.61
CA ASP A 552 -18.16 -39.92 -23.80
C ASP A 552 -17.42 -40.28 -22.49
N LEU A 553 -18.21 -40.54 -21.46
CA LEU A 553 -17.79 -41.10 -20.16
C LEU A 553 -17.06 -42.45 -20.34
N GLY A 554 -15.74 -42.44 -20.09
CA GLY A 554 -14.91 -43.63 -19.93
C GLY A 554 -14.16 -43.60 -18.59
N LYS A 555 -14.40 -44.62 -17.76
CA LYS A 555 -13.93 -44.81 -16.38
C LYS A 555 -12.40 -44.81 -16.22
N GLY A 556 -11.91 -44.30 -15.08
CA GLY A 556 -10.61 -44.65 -14.51
C GLY A 556 -10.14 -43.65 -13.44
N GLY A 557 -10.28 -44.00 -12.16
CA GLY A 557 -9.78 -43.20 -11.04
C GLY A 557 -8.39 -43.65 -10.57
N ASP A 558 -7.70 -42.80 -9.81
CA ASP A 558 -6.83 -43.25 -8.72
C ASP A 558 -6.46 -42.12 -7.72
N ASN A 559 -6.32 -42.55 -6.46
CA ASN A 559 -6.20 -41.78 -5.22
C ASN A 559 -4.76 -41.29 -4.92
N LEU A 560 -4.63 -40.19 -4.16
CA LEU A 560 -3.43 -39.87 -3.38
C LEU A 560 -3.81 -39.40 -1.95
N ARG A 561 -3.31 -40.11 -0.93
CA ARG A 561 -3.44 -39.85 0.52
C ARG A 561 -2.15 -39.24 1.09
N LEU A 562 -2.29 -38.43 2.15
CA LEU A 562 -1.22 -37.87 3.01
C LEU A 562 -1.20 -38.58 4.39
N PRO A 563 -0.07 -38.66 5.14
CA PRO A 563 -0.05 -39.22 6.52
C PRO A 563 0.34 -38.24 7.65
N GLU A 564 -0.18 -38.55 8.85
CA GLU A 564 -0.15 -37.82 10.15
C GLU A 564 1.08 -38.12 11.05
N MET A 565 1.29 -37.32 12.12
CA MET A 565 2.33 -37.48 13.17
C MET A 565 1.74 -37.53 14.60
N HIS A 566 2.32 -38.36 15.48
CA HIS A 566 1.99 -38.53 16.91
C HIS A 566 3.11 -38.07 17.87
N SER A 567 2.72 -37.70 19.10
CA SER A 567 3.52 -37.11 20.20
C SER A 567 3.80 -38.08 21.36
N ALA A 568 4.79 -37.79 22.23
CA ALA A 568 4.79 -38.19 23.66
C ALA A 568 5.87 -37.47 24.50
N ASN A 569 5.54 -37.21 25.78
CA ASN A 569 6.29 -36.52 26.85
C ASN A 569 6.65 -37.51 27.98
N HIS A 570 7.69 -37.27 28.83
CA HIS A 570 7.71 -37.56 30.29
C HIS A 570 8.94 -36.98 31.05
N GLN A 571 8.74 -36.61 32.33
CA GLN A 571 9.66 -35.94 33.29
C GLN A 571 10.14 -36.88 34.43
N ALA A 572 11.27 -36.54 35.12
CA ALA A 572 11.48 -36.39 36.61
C ALA A 572 13.02 -36.30 36.97
N PRO A 573 13.50 -36.06 38.24
CA PRO A 573 14.14 -34.78 38.66
C PRO A 573 15.53 -34.85 39.40
N GLY A 574 16.26 -33.71 39.50
CA GLY A 574 17.18 -33.39 40.62
C GLY A 574 18.61 -32.84 40.34
N LYS A 575 18.78 -31.50 40.28
CA LYS A 575 19.99 -30.66 40.59
C LYS A 575 19.59 -29.16 40.60
N PRO A 576 20.24 -28.24 41.38
CA PRO A 576 19.97 -26.80 41.31
C PRO A 576 20.47 -26.24 39.95
N PRO A 577 19.76 -25.26 39.32
CA PRO A 577 19.72 -25.20 37.87
C PRO A 577 20.96 -24.52 37.31
N SER A 578 21.80 -25.29 36.60
CA SER A 578 22.37 -24.77 35.35
C SER A 578 21.19 -24.24 34.53
N ARG A 579 21.17 -22.95 34.16
CA ARG A 579 20.11 -22.42 33.30
C ARG A 579 20.05 -23.32 32.07
N CYS A 580 18.95 -24.05 31.93
CA CYS A 580 18.73 -24.85 30.76
C CYS A 580 18.44 -23.88 29.62
N LEU A 581 18.95 -24.16 28.42
CA LEU A 581 18.66 -23.37 27.21
C LEU A 581 17.15 -23.12 27.03
N ARG A 582 16.31 -24.07 27.50
CA ARG A 582 14.85 -23.95 27.52
C ARG A 582 14.34 -22.80 28.40
N CYS A 583 14.99 -22.50 29.53
CA CYS A 583 14.65 -21.37 30.40
C CYS A 583 15.00 -20.02 29.77
N VAL A 584 16.13 -19.93 29.03
CA VAL A 584 16.50 -18.71 28.26
C VAL A 584 15.48 -18.41 27.16
N ILE A 585 14.88 -19.45 26.58
CA ILE A 585 13.87 -19.33 25.53
C ILE A 585 12.50 -18.89 26.09
N THR A 586 12.19 -19.14 27.37
CA THR A 586 10.83 -18.97 27.91
C THR A 586 10.65 -17.89 28.98
N GLU A 587 11.68 -17.46 29.70
CA GLU A 587 11.57 -16.50 30.80
C GLU A 587 12.85 -15.65 30.88
N ILE A 588 12.80 -14.33 30.68
CA ILE A 588 13.65 -13.25 31.25
C ILE A 588 13.53 -11.95 30.44
N GLY A 589 13.48 -10.80 31.14
CA GLY A 589 13.41 -9.44 30.60
C GLY A 589 14.74 -8.91 30.04
N PHE A 590 14.65 -7.83 29.27
CA PHE A 590 15.57 -7.37 28.22
C PHE A 590 16.96 -6.82 28.64
N ASP A 591 17.31 -6.77 29.93
CA ASP A 591 18.41 -5.89 30.39
C ASP A 591 19.78 -6.56 30.64
N ASP A 592 19.91 -7.90 30.53
CA ASP A 592 21.14 -8.63 30.93
C ASP A 592 21.82 -9.45 29.79
N PHE A 593 21.48 -9.23 28.53
CA PHE A 593 21.88 -10.12 27.41
C PHE A 593 23.03 -9.58 26.54
N ILE A 594 24.24 -10.15 26.68
CA ILE A 594 25.43 -9.80 25.87
C ILE A 594 25.52 -10.67 24.60
N ILE A 595 25.78 -10.03 23.45
CA ILE A 595 26.05 -10.69 22.17
C ILE A 595 27.53 -10.61 21.86
N PHE A 596 28.13 -11.74 21.45
CA PHE A 596 29.54 -11.84 21.15
C PHE A 596 29.81 -12.11 19.66
N CYS A 597 30.59 -11.25 19.02
CA CYS A 597 31.02 -11.42 17.63
C CYS A 597 32.50 -11.84 17.57
N LEU A 598 32.75 -13.03 17.05
CA LEU A 598 34.11 -13.56 16.91
C LEU A 598 34.68 -13.14 15.55
N ARG A 599 35.55 -12.11 15.58
CA ARG A 599 36.20 -11.33 14.50
C ARG A 599 35.50 -10.02 14.16
N ALA A 600 36.31 -8.97 13.98
CA ALA A 600 35.88 -7.58 13.80
C ALA A 600 36.00 -7.07 12.35
N GLY A 601 36.25 -7.97 11.40
CA GLY A 601 36.36 -7.64 9.98
C GLY A 601 35.08 -7.07 9.37
N VAL A 602 35.06 -6.84 8.06
CA VAL A 602 33.99 -6.12 7.34
C VAL A 602 32.57 -6.56 7.73
N LEU A 603 32.28 -7.86 7.73
CA LEU A 603 30.98 -8.40 8.15
C LEU A 603 30.82 -8.42 9.68
N GLY A 604 31.87 -8.73 10.42
CA GLY A 604 31.85 -8.81 11.89
C GLY A 604 31.43 -7.49 12.55
N ARG A 605 32.01 -6.36 12.13
CA ARG A 605 31.63 -5.03 12.63
C ARG A 605 30.20 -4.61 12.28
N ARG A 606 29.67 -5.10 11.16
CA ARG A 606 28.28 -4.85 10.76
C ARG A 606 27.30 -5.68 11.58
N ILE A 607 27.59 -6.96 11.78
CA ILE A 607 26.79 -7.82 12.67
C ILE A 607 26.75 -7.19 14.07
N ALA A 608 27.88 -6.68 14.56
CA ALA A 608 27.93 -5.97 15.82
C ALA A 608 27.04 -4.71 15.83
N CYS A 609 27.09 -3.89 14.77
CA CYS A 609 26.24 -2.71 14.65
C CYS A 609 24.73 -3.05 14.62
N ILE A 610 24.33 -4.09 13.90
CA ILE A 610 22.92 -4.54 13.84
C ILE A 610 22.39 -4.84 15.24
N TRP A 611 23.13 -5.64 16.01
CA TRP A 611 22.69 -6.03 17.35
C TRP A 611 22.78 -4.89 18.37
N ALA A 612 23.82 -4.05 18.30
CA ALA A 612 23.93 -2.86 19.13
C ALA A 612 22.76 -1.89 18.86
N SER A 613 22.34 -1.73 17.61
CA SER A 613 21.20 -0.88 17.23
C SER A 613 19.85 -1.35 17.80
N ALA A 614 19.77 -2.62 18.21
CA ALA A 614 18.58 -3.22 18.82
C ALA A 614 18.59 -3.12 20.36
N GLY A 615 19.57 -2.39 20.92
CA GLY A 615 19.71 -2.15 22.36
C GLY A 615 20.49 -3.23 23.13
N TYR A 616 21.17 -4.16 22.44
CA TYR A 616 22.00 -5.16 23.10
C TYR A 616 23.42 -4.63 23.31
N ASP A 617 24.03 -5.01 24.43
CA ASP A 617 25.47 -4.86 24.61
C ASP A 617 26.20 -5.89 23.75
N VAL A 618 27.13 -5.41 22.92
CA VAL A 618 27.89 -6.23 21.99
C VAL A 618 29.37 -6.23 22.35
N GLN A 619 29.94 -7.43 22.40
CA GLN A 619 31.37 -7.64 22.57
C GLN A 619 31.95 -8.22 21.29
N VAL A 620 33.09 -7.70 20.84
CA VAL A 620 33.76 -8.17 19.62
C VAL A 620 35.18 -8.57 19.95
N ARG A 621 35.67 -9.67 19.38
CA ARG A 621 37.06 -10.08 19.53
C ARG A 621 37.78 -10.15 18.20
N ASP A 622 38.93 -9.50 18.07
CA ASP A 622 39.83 -9.68 16.94
C ASP A 622 41.30 -9.62 17.40
N PRO A 623 42.20 -10.50 16.91
CA PRO A 623 43.62 -10.39 17.24
C PRO A 623 44.26 -9.10 16.71
N SER A 624 43.74 -8.49 15.63
CA SER A 624 44.28 -7.24 15.11
C SER A 624 43.79 -6.04 15.92
N PRO A 625 44.69 -5.21 16.50
CA PRO A 625 44.28 -3.98 17.20
C PRO A 625 43.60 -2.98 16.29
N GLU A 626 44.00 -2.91 15.01
CA GLU A 626 43.39 -2.06 14.00
C GLU A 626 41.93 -2.46 13.73
N GLN A 627 41.66 -3.75 13.53
CA GLN A 627 40.29 -4.24 13.29
C GLN A 627 39.37 -4.01 14.50
N ARG A 628 39.91 -4.06 15.72
CA ARG A 628 39.16 -3.71 16.94
C ARG A 628 38.77 -2.22 16.94
N ALA A 629 39.72 -1.34 16.65
CA ALA A 629 39.48 0.10 16.60
C ALA A 629 38.48 0.48 15.49
N ASP A 630 38.65 -0.07 14.29
CA ASP A 630 37.76 0.15 13.14
C ASP A 630 36.33 -0.31 13.42
N CYS A 631 36.16 -1.42 14.16
CA CYS A 631 34.85 -1.91 14.53
C CYS A 631 34.13 -0.98 15.50
N ILE A 632 34.83 -0.48 16.53
CA ILE A 632 34.26 0.48 17.48
C ILE A 632 33.85 1.76 16.75
N ALA A 633 34.76 2.33 15.95
CA ALA A 633 34.49 3.55 15.20
C ALA A 633 33.29 3.38 14.25
N TYR A 634 33.22 2.25 13.52
CA TYR A 634 32.09 1.96 12.64
C TYR A 634 30.76 1.88 13.39
N VAL A 635 30.72 1.18 14.52
CA VAL A 635 29.49 1.05 15.32
C VAL A 635 29.08 2.42 15.87
N GLU A 636 29.99 3.18 16.46
CA GLU A 636 29.71 4.51 17.02
C GLU A 636 29.16 5.49 15.97
N GLU A 637 29.71 5.46 14.74
CA GLU A 637 29.27 6.32 13.65
C GLU A 637 27.92 5.91 13.05
N THR A 638 27.65 4.60 12.94
CA THR A 638 26.52 4.10 12.15
C THR A 638 25.32 3.59 12.95
N VAL A 639 25.49 3.24 14.23
CA VAL A 639 24.45 2.57 15.03
C VAL A 639 23.18 3.40 15.17
N ALA A 640 23.30 4.74 15.20
CA ALA A 640 22.15 5.64 15.27
C ALA A 640 21.26 5.54 14.02
N SER A 641 21.83 5.31 12.84
CA SER A 641 21.07 5.12 11.60
C SER A 641 20.35 3.77 11.60
N TYR A 642 21.00 2.70 12.04
CA TYR A 642 20.38 1.38 12.16
C TYR A 642 19.26 1.37 13.21
N ALA A 643 19.45 2.09 14.32
CA ALA A 643 18.49 2.18 15.42
C ALA A 643 17.17 2.87 15.03
N GLN A 644 17.14 3.64 13.93
CA GLN A 644 15.90 4.17 13.37
C GLN A 644 14.93 3.04 12.95
N ASN A 645 15.46 1.90 12.52
CA ASN A 645 14.66 0.75 12.10
C ASN A 645 14.17 -0.10 13.29
N THR A 646 14.83 -0.02 14.45
CA THR A 646 14.47 -0.77 15.66
C THR A 646 13.65 0.05 16.65
N GLY A 647 13.77 1.38 16.61
CA GLY A 647 13.13 2.31 17.56
C GLY A 647 13.71 2.24 18.98
N ARG A 648 14.89 1.64 19.17
CA ARG A 648 15.53 1.42 20.48
C ARG A 648 16.76 2.30 20.66
N THR A 649 17.13 2.57 21.91
CA THR A 649 18.41 3.19 22.24
C THR A 649 19.54 2.20 21.96
N PRO A 650 20.61 2.58 21.24
CA PRO A 650 21.77 1.71 21.01
C PRO A 650 22.38 1.18 22.31
N GLY A 651 22.75 -0.11 22.32
CA GLY A 651 23.53 -0.73 23.39
C GLY A 651 25.02 -0.44 23.28
N GLY A 652 25.80 -0.84 24.29
CA GLY A 652 27.24 -0.63 24.36
C GLY A 652 28.03 -1.54 23.41
N ILE A 653 29.22 -1.07 22.99
CA ILE A 653 30.18 -1.83 22.19
C ILE A 653 31.52 -1.91 22.91
N ALA A 654 32.09 -3.11 23.00
CA ALA A 654 33.42 -3.33 23.56
C ALA A 654 34.24 -4.30 22.71
N ALA A 655 35.54 -4.02 22.51
CA ALA A 655 36.44 -4.87 21.73
C ALA A 655 37.56 -5.47 22.59
N PHE A 656 37.80 -6.77 22.44
CA PHE A 656 38.75 -7.55 23.24
C PHE A 656 39.78 -8.28 22.37
N GLU A 657 40.95 -8.54 22.93
CA GLU A 657 41.99 -9.37 22.31
C GLU A 657 41.86 -10.85 22.71
N SER A 658 41.63 -11.07 24.00
CA SER A 658 41.43 -12.37 24.64
C SER A 658 40.02 -12.90 24.37
N LEU A 659 39.94 -14.17 23.93
CA LEU A 659 38.68 -14.87 23.75
C LEU A 659 38.02 -15.21 25.09
N GLN A 660 38.83 -15.53 26.11
CA GLN A 660 38.32 -15.95 27.41
C GLN A 660 37.68 -14.79 28.17
N ASP A 661 38.20 -13.57 28.01
CA ASP A 661 37.65 -12.40 28.71
C ASP A 661 36.33 -11.89 28.10
N SER A 662 35.99 -12.35 26.89
CA SER A 662 34.90 -11.79 26.08
C SER A 662 33.69 -12.71 25.86
N VAL A 663 33.79 -14.02 26.19
CA VAL A 663 32.69 -14.97 25.97
C VAL A 663 31.91 -15.34 27.24
N ASN A 664 32.46 -15.04 28.44
CA ASN A 664 31.97 -15.57 29.72
C ASN A 664 30.50 -15.25 30.06
N ASN A 665 29.93 -14.18 29.49
CA ASN A 665 28.56 -13.73 29.76
C ASN A 665 27.69 -13.66 28.48
N ALA A 666 28.17 -14.20 27.35
CA ALA A 666 27.44 -14.13 26.09
C ALA A 666 26.31 -15.15 26.06
N TRP A 667 25.11 -14.75 25.64
CA TRP A 667 24.01 -15.70 25.34
C TRP A 667 24.01 -16.13 23.88
N LEU A 668 24.63 -15.34 23.00
CA LEU A 668 24.77 -15.62 21.57
C LEU A 668 26.20 -15.29 21.12
N VAL A 669 26.87 -16.27 20.51
CA VAL A 669 28.12 -16.09 19.76
C VAL A 669 27.83 -16.14 18.27
N ILE A 670 28.34 -15.19 17.50
CA ILE A 670 28.33 -15.22 16.04
C ILE A 670 29.78 -15.26 15.54
N GLU A 671 30.14 -16.36 14.91
CA GLU A 671 31.46 -16.63 14.34
C GLU A 671 31.57 -16.05 12.93
N ALA A 672 32.51 -15.12 12.73
CA ALA A 672 32.74 -14.42 11.45
C ALA A 672 34.23 -14.47 11.02
N ILE A 673 34.89 -15.60 11.26
CA ILE A 673 36.29 -15.83 10.90
C ILE A 673 36.45 -16.19 9.41
N PRO A 674 37.67 -16.07 8.85
CA PRO A 674 37.94 -16.42 7.45
C PRO A 674 37.47 -17.82 7.06
N GLU A 675 37.11 -17.99 5.78
CA GLU A 675 36.47 -19.20 5.21
C GLU A 675 37.45 -20.38 5.02
N LYS A 676 38.13 -20.77 6.11
CA LYS A 676 39.05 -21.91 6.19
C LYS A 676 38.53 -22.91 7.22
N ILE A 677 38.13 -24.11 6.77
CA ILE A 677 37.44 -25.10 7.59
C ILE A 677 38.18 -25.47 8.88
N GLN A 678 39.50 -25.66 8.83
CA GLN A 678 40.29 -26.02 10.01
C GLN A 678 40.25 -24.93 11.10
N LEU A 679 40.28 -23.64 10.71
CA LEU A 679 40.17 -22.54 11.66
C LEU A 679 38.80 -22.53 12.34
N LYS A 680 37.73 -22.91 11.62
CA LYS A 680 36.37 -22.96 12.15
C LYS A 680 36.19 -24.14 13.10
N ILE A 681 36.71 -25.31 12.75
CA ILE A 681 36.75 -26.48 13.63
C ILE A 681 37.46 -26.14 14.95
N ASP A 682 38.63 -25.50 14.88
CA ASP A 682 39.39 -25.13 16.07
C ASP A 682 38.67 -24.04 16.89
N ALA A 683 38.03 -23.08 16.22
CA ALA A 683 37.23 -22.05 16.88
C ALA A 683 36.01 -22.63 17.62
N PHE A 684 35.22 -23.50 17.00
CA PHE A 684 34.06 -24.14 17.62
C PHE A 684 34.48 -25.11 18.75
N ALA A 685 35.61 -25.80 18.62
CA ALA A 685 36.19 -26.56 19.73
C ALA A 685 36.46 -25.66 20.94
N THR A 686 37.12 -24.52 20.71
CA THR A 686 37.48 -23.56 21.78
C THR A 686 36.24 -22.91 22.40
N LEU A 687 35.25 -22.51 21.57
CA LEU A 687 33.98 -21.95 22.03
C LEU A 687 33.16 -22.99 22.82
N SER A 688 33.23 -24.27 22.48
CA SER A 688 32.52 -25.32 23.21
C SER A 688 33.03 -25.49 24.65
N GLU A 689 34.31 -25.16 24.90
CA GLU A 689 34.94 -25.20 26.22
C GLU A 689 34.73 -23.91 27.02
N LEU A 690 34.82 -22.75 26.34
CA LEU A 690 34.83 -21.44 27.01
C LEU A 690 33.45 -20.78 27.14
N ALA A 691 32.51 -21.04 26.22
CA ALA A 691 31.21 -20.38 26.24
C ALA A 691 30.27 -20.98 27.31
N PRO A 692 29.42 -20.16 27.95
CA PRO A 692 28.40 -20.65 28.88
C PRO A 692 27.56 -21.79 28.32
N GLN A 693 27.06 -22.68 29.18
CA GLN A 693 26.28 -23.85 28.73
C GLN A 693 24.96 -23.49 28.04
N ASP A 694 24.40 -22.32 28.35
CA ASP A 694 23.18 -21.76 27.78
C ASP A 694 23.44 -20.81 26.61
N CYS A 695 24.69 -20.66 26.17
CA CYS A 695 25.05 -19.80 25.05
C CYS A 695 24.78 -20.46 23.69
N ILE A 696 24.09 -19.80 22.78
CA ILE A 696 23.90 -20.28 21.40
C ILE A 696 25.14 -19.93 20.58
N LEU A 697 25.69 -20.89 19.82
CA LEU A 697 26.86 -20.67 18.97
C LEU A 697 26.45 -20.71 17.51
N ALA A 698 26.62 -19.61 16.80
CA ALA A 698 26.21 -19.49 15.41
C ALA A 698 27.40 -19.21 14.49
N SER A 699 27.44 -19.81 13.30
CA SER A 699 28.44 -19.50 12.27
C SER A 699 27.85 -18.64 11.14
N ASN A 700 28.54 -17.55 10.78
CA ASN A 700 28.26 -16.72 9.61
C ASN A 700 28.92 -17.27 8.32
N SER A 701 29.43 -18.50 8.31
CA SER A 701 29.99 -19.13 7.11
C SER A 701 28.95 -19.26 6.01
N SER A 702 29.27 -18.80 4.80
CA SER A 702 28.39 -18.87 3.63
C SER A 702 28.52 -20.20 2.87
N SER A 703 29.64 -20.91 3.08
CA SER A 703 30.05 -22.06 2.27
C SER A 703 30.04 -23.38 3.04
N TYR A 704 30.33 -23.37 4.35
CA TYR A 704 30.40 -24.59 5.17
C TYR A 704 29.19 -24.74 6.07
N LYS A 705 28.66 -25.97 6.14
CA LYS A 705 27.65 -26.33 7.14
C LYS A 705 28.29 -26.34 8.51
N SER A 706 27.52 -25.93 9.52
CA SER A 706 27.98 -25.97 10.91
C SER A 706 28.32 -27.38 11.36
N SER A 707 27.67 -28.44 10.85
CA SER A 707 28.04 -29.84 11.12
C SER A 707 29.49 -30.18 10.74
N GLU A 708 30.04 -29.57 9.69
CA GLU A 708 31.43 -29.75 9.25
C GLU A 708 32.44 -29.11 10.22
N MET A 709 31.96 -28.28 11.16
CA MET A 709 32.78 -27.59 12.16
C MET A 709 32.80 -28.34 13.51
N LEU A 710 32.04 -29.43 13.65
CA LEU A 710 31.75 -30.06 14.94
C LEU A 710 32.65 -31.25 15.29
N ASP A 711 33.65 -31.56 14.47
CA ASP A 711 34.53 -32.74 14.65
C ASP A 711 35.15 -32.83 16.05
N LYS A 712 35.46 -31.68 16.65
CA LYS A 712 36.06 -31.56 17.98
C LYS A 712 35.08 -31.10 19.06
N VAL A 713 33.79 -30.98 18.74
CA VAL A 713 32.76 -30.47 19.65
C VAL A 713 32.02 -31.64 20.32
N PRO A 714 31.89 -31.65 21.67
CA PRO A 714 31.13 -32.69 22.38
C PRO A 714 29.65 -32.74 21.95
N ASP A 715 29.05 -33.93 21.89
CA ASP A 715 27.64 -34.12 21.50
C ASP A 715 26.66 -33.30 22.36
N THR A 716 26.99 -33.10 23.64
CA THR A 716 26.20 -32.28 24.58
C THR A 716 26.11 -30.80 24.21
N VAL A 717 26.97 -30.33 23.30
CA VAL A 717 27.03 -28.93 22.85
C VAL A 717 26.41 -28.75 21.45
N LYS A 718 26.32 -29.81 20.64
CA LYS A 718 25.83 -29.71 19.25
C LYS A 718 24.41 -29.16 19.17
N SER A 719 23.55 -29.49 20.14
CA SER A 719 22.15 -29.02 20.16
C SER A 719 21.98 -27.49 20.25
N ARG A 720 23.03 -26.73 20.60
CA ARG A 720 23.01 -25.26 20.66
C ARG A 720 23.81 -24.58 19.55
N ILE A 721 24.16 -25.32 18.48
CA ILE A 721 24.94 -24.81 17.34
C ILE A 721 24.06 -24.71 16.08
N LEU A 722 24.26 -23.66 15.29
CA LEU A 722 23.62 -23.48 13.99
C LEU A 722 24.47 -22.63 13.04
N ASN A 723 24.06 -22.52 11.78
CA ASN A 723 24.51 -21.41 10.93
C ASN A 723 23.53 -20.23 11.00
N MET A 724 24.07 -19.01 11.00
CA MET A 724 23.35 -17.73 11.00
C MET A 724 24.06 -16.74 10.07
N HIS A 725 23.63 -16.68 8.82
CA HIS A 725 24.36 -16.01 7.75
C HIS A 725 23.77 -14.66 7.35
N TYR A 726 24.62 -13.64 7.33
CA TYR A 726 24.31 -12.27 6.98
C TYR A 726 24.91 -11.88 5.63
N TYR A 727 24.16 -11.08 4.86
CA TYR A 727 24.50 -10.68 3.49
C TYR A 727 25.00 -9.24 3.39
N MET A 728 25.90 -8.95 2.44
CA MET A 728 26.29 -7.58 2.02
C MET A 728 25.43 -7.10 0.83
N PRO A 729 25.24 -5.78 0.61
CA PRO A 729 25.72 -4.58 1.34
C PRO A 729 24.90 -4.17 2.58
N PRO A 730 25.29 -3.12 3.36
CA PRO A 730 24.62 -2.61 4.58
C PRO A 730 23.09 -2.56 4.61
N GLN A 731 22.47 -2.30 3.47
CA GLN A 731 21.03 -2.18 3.29
C GLN A 731 20.31 -3.53 3.25
N VAL A 732 21.04 -4.62 2.99
CA VAL A 732 20.49 -5.98 2.96
C VAL A 732 20.39 -6.51 4.38
N MET A 733 19.25 -6.27 5.01
CA MET A 733 18.95 -6.72 6.38
C MET A 733 18.49 -8.19 6.43
N ILE A 734 18.92 -9.05 5.50
CA ILE A 734 18.56 -10.48 5.47
C ILE A 734 19.49 -11.28 6.37
N VAL A 735 18.93 -12.23 7.13
CA VAL A 735 19.68 -13.26 7.83
C VAL A 735 19.10 -14.64 7.53
N GLU A 736 19.94 -15.63 7.23
CA GLU A 736 19.51 -17.02 7.02
C GLU A 736 19.96 -17.93 8.16
N LEU A 737 19.03 -18.70 8.71
CA LEU A 737 19.24 -19.63 9.82
C LEU A 737 19.15 -21.07 9.32
N MET A 738 20.08 -21.92 9.73
CA MET A 738 20.12 -23.31 9.31
C MET A 738 20.63 -24.21 10.44
N THR A 739 19.93 -25.33 10.66
CA THR A 739 20.37 -26.35 11.64
C THR A 739 21.65 -27.06 11.19
N ASP A 740 22.45 -27.49 12.16
CA ASP A 740 23.59 -28.40 11.99
C ASP A 740 23.17 -29.90 11.96
N GLY A 741 21.85 -30.17 11.98
CA GLY A 741 21.27 -31.52 12.10
C GLY A 741 21.01 -31.98 13.54
N PHE A 742 21.59 -31.31 14.54
CA PHE A 742 21.43 -31.57 15.97
C PHE A 742 20.77 -30.39 16.72
N THR A 743 20.73 -29.19 16.13
CA THR A 743 20.18 -27.96 16.71
C THR A 743 18.77 -28.20 17.28
N ASP A 744 18.54 -27.76 18.51
CA ASP A 744 17.19 -27.78 19.09
C ASP A 744 16.26 -26.88 18.24
N PRO A 745 15.12 -27.40 17.73
CA PRO A 745 14.20 -26.63 16.90
C PRO A 745 13.70 -25.33 17.56
N LEU A 746 13.64 -25.27 18.89
CA LEU A 746 13.23 -24.07 19.62
C LEU A 746 14.24 -22.92 19.46
N ILE A 747 15.53 -23.22 19.24
CA ILE A 747 16.56 -22.19 19.02
C ILE A 747 16.35 -21.49 17.69
N LEU A 748 15.98 -22.21 16.63
CA LEU A 748 15.72 -21.61 15.33
C LEU A 748 14.55 -20.63 15.42
N GLN A 749 13.46 -21.03 16.08
CA GLN A 749 12.31 -20.15 16.28
C GLN A 749 12.68 -18.94 17.17
N PHE A 750 13.39 -19.17 18.26
CA PHE A 750 13.86 -18.11 19.16
C PHE A 750 14.75 -17.09 18.41
N LEU A 751 15.70 -17.55 17.60
CA LEU A 751 16.56 -16.66 16.82
C LEU A 751 15.82 -15.97 15.68
N VAL A 752 14.77 -16.55 15.08
CA VAL A 752 13.88 -15.84 14.16
C VAL A 752 13.26 -14.64 14.86
N ASP A 753 12.77 -14.82 16.09
CA ASP A 753 12.08 -13.75 16.81
C ASP A 753 13.09 -12.67 17.28
N ARG A 754 14.24 -13.06 17.83
CA ARG A 754 15.32 -12.12 18.19
C ARG A 754 15.89 -11.37 16.97
N SER A 755 15.99 -12.03 15.81
CA SER A 755 16.45 -11.41 14.57
C SER A 755 15.49 -10.33 14.07
N LYS A 756 14.17 -10.55 14.19
CA LYS A 756 13.15 -9.54 13.85
C LYS A 756 13.23 -8.32 14.77
N GLU A 757 13.51 -8.51 16.05
CA GLU A 757 13.72 -7.41 17.00
C GLU A 757 14.91 -6.53 16.63
N ALA A 758 15.96 -7.12 16.04
CA ALA A 758 17.09 -6.39 15.48
C ALA A 758 16.82 -5.81 14.08
N ALA A 759 15.55 -5.70 13.68
CA ALA A 759 15.10 -5.22 12.37
C ALA A 759 15.67 -5.98 11.16
N THR A 760 16.15 -7.22 11.37
CA THR A 760 16.53 -8.10 10.26
C THR A 760 15.34 -8.91 9.75
N LYS A 761 15.46 -9.44 8.53
CA LYS A 761 14.47 -10.28 7.84
C LYS A 761 14.99 -11.73 7.86
N PRO A 762 14.63 -12.54 8.88
CA PRO A 762 15.14 -13.90 9.01
C PRO A 762 14.41 -14.90 8.09
N TYR A 763 15.17 -15.82 7.51
CA TYR A 763 14.66 -16.96 6.75
C TYR A 763 15.31 -18.26 7.22
N VAL A 764 14.55 -19.35 7.26
CA VAL A 764 15.02 -20.63 7.85
C VAL A 764 15.16 -21.70 6.78
N ALA A 765 16.38 -22.21 6.61
CA ALA A 765 16.63 -23.44 5.87
C ALA A 765 16.14 -24.63 6.71
N ARG A 766 15.01 -25.23 6.29
CA ARG A 766 14.28 -26.27 7.05
C ARG A 766 15.04 -27.59 7.19
N LYS A 767 16.13 -27.76 6.44
CA LYS A 767 17.04 -28.89 6.51
C LYS A 767 18.44 -28.35 6.29
N GLU A 768 19.41 -29.01 6.90
CA GLU A 768 20.81 -28.76 6.62
C GLU A 768 21.09 -28.85 5.11
N SER A 769 21.88 -27.90 4.64
CA SER A 769 22.11 -27.69 3.22
C SER A 769 23.47 -27.04 2.99
N THR A 770 24.21 -27.56 2.02
CA THR A 770 25.41 -26.88 1.53
C THR A 770 24.99 -25.73 0.64
N GLY A 771 25.34 -24.52 1.07
CA GLY A 771 24.70 -23.28 0.64
C GLY A 771 23.32 -23.09 1.28
N PHE A 772 23.04 -21.87 1.72
CA PHE A 772 21.71 -21.44 2.20
C PHE A 772 20.68 -21.32 1.07
N ILE A 773 19.44 -20.91 1.38
CA ILE A 773 18.34 -20.84 0.41
C ILE A 773 18.75 -19.94 -0.76
N PHE A 774 19.22 -18.73 -0.47
CA PHE A 774 19.65 -17.81 -1.51
C PHE A 774 20.89 -18.31 -2.26
N ASN A 775 21.91 -18.79 -1.54
CA ASN A 775 23.14 -19.29 -2.17
C ASN A 775 22.87 -20.47 -3.13
N ARG A 776 21.86 -21.31 -2.85
CA ARG A 776 21.43 -22.39 -3.75
C ARG A 776 20.72 -21.87 -5.00
N LEU A 777 19.81 -20.90 -4.84
CA LEU A 777 19.16 -20.25 -5.97
C LEU A 777 20.21 -19.59 -6.85
N TRP A 778 21.13 -18.87 -6.24
CA TRP A 778 22.25 -18.22 -6.92
C TRP A 778 23.19 -19.21 -7.61
N ALA A 779 23.52 -20.34 -6.97
CA ALA A 779 24.31 -21.40 -7.61
C ALA A 779 23.60 -22.01 -8.84
N ALA A 780 22.27 -22.16 -8.81
CA ALA A 780 21.52 -22.63 -9.96
C ALA A 780 21.56 -21.62 -11.12
N VAL A 781 21.34 -20.33 -10.82
CA VAL A 781 21.43 -19.24 -11.80
C VAL A 781 22.83 -19.19 -12.41
N LYS A 782 23.88 -19.14 -11.59
CA LYS A 782 25.26 -19.13 -12.07
C LYS A 782 25.58 -20.33 -12.97
N ARG A 783 25.23 -21.55 -12.55
CA ARG A 783 25.51 -22.76 -13.32
C ARG A 783 24.85 -22.71 -14.69
N GLU A 784 23.59 -22.28 -14.77
CA GLU A 784 22.89 -22.19 -16.04
C GLU A 784 23.45 -21.07 -16.91
N THR A 785 23.74 -19.91 -16.33
CA THR A 785 24.42 -18.82 -17.04
C THR A 785 25.76 -19.26 -17.62
N LEU A 786 26.59 -19.96 -16.84
CA LEU A 786 27.86 -20.52 -17.31
C LEU A 786 27.65 -21.54 -18.43
N THR A 787 26.59 -22.35 -18.35
CA THR A 787 26.26 -23.36 -19.37
C THR A 787 25.88 -22.70 -20.69
N ILE A 788 25.02 -21.66 -20.65
CA ILE A 788 24.64 -20.86 -21.82
C ILE A 788 25.89 -20.22 -22.46
N LEU A 789 26.80 -19.69 -21.65
CA LEU A 789 28.07 -19.12 -22.13
C LEU A 789 28.99 -20.18 -22.73
N ALA A 790 29.12 -21.34 -22.09
CA ALA A 790 29.96 -22.44 -22.55
C ALA A 790 29.45 -23.11 -23.83
N GLU A 791 28.14 -23.09 -24.05
CA GLU A 791 27.49 -23.54 -25.28
C GLU A 791 27.43 -22.46 -26.36
N GLU A 792 27.96 -21.26 -26.08
CA GLU A 792 27.96 -20.10 -26.97
C GLU A 792 26.55 -19.68 -27.44
N VAL A 793 25.53 -19.95 -26.62
CA VAL A 793 24.12 -19.63 -26.92
C VAL A 793 23.86 -18.11 -26.85
N SER A 794 24.56 -17.39 -25.99
CA SER A 794 24.50 -15.93 -25.86
C SER A 794 25.77 -15.39 -25.18
N VAL A 795 25.90 -14.06 -25.09
CA VAL A 795 27.04 -13.37 -24.48
C VAL A 795 26.68 -12.73 -23.13
N PRO A 796 27.67 -12.43 -22.25
CA PRO A 796 27.39 -11.93 -20.89
C PRO A 796 26.47 -10.70 -20.81
N SER A 797 26.61 -9.75 -21.75
CA SER A 797 25.79 -8.53 -21.79
C SER A 797 24.32 -8.80 -22.12
N GLU A 798 24.04 -9.73 -23.03
CA GLU A 798 22.68 -10.10 -23.40
C GLU A 798 22.00 -10.88 -22.28
N ILE A 799 22.72 -11.81 -21.64
CA ILE A 799 22.19 -12.56 -20.49
C ILE A 799 21.82 -11.60 -19.35
N ASP A 800 22.70 -10.64 -19.02
CA ASP A 800 22.41 -9.66 -17.96
C ASP A 800 21.29 -8.68 -18.34
N SER A 801 21.20 -8.27 -19.62
CA SER A 801 20.11 -7.44 -20.12
C SER A 801 18.77 -8.18 -20.06
N LEU A 802 18.73 -9.42 -20.56
CA LEU A 802 17.54 -10.27 -20.54
C LEU A 802 17.11 -10.56 -19.09
N TRP A 803 18.07 -10.83 -18.20
CA TRP A 803 17.80 -11.02 -16.78
C TRP A 803 17.21 -9.76 -16.13
N THR A 804 17.73 -8.59 -16.48
CA THR A 804 17.22 -7.29 -15.99
C THR A 804 15.77 -7.08 -16.45
N GLU A 805 15.50 -7.24 -17.74
CA GLU A 805 14.16 -7.05 -18.30
C GLU A 805 13.15 -8.06 -17.73
N MET A 806 13.55 -9.32 -17.55
CA MET A 806 12.63 -10.39 -17.13
C MET A 806 12.42 -10.48 -15.62
N PHE A 807 13.45 -10.20 -14.81
CA PHE A 807 13.42 -10.55 -13.39
C PHE A 807 13.66 -9.36 -12.45
N VAL A 808 14.34 -8.29 -12.88
CA VAL A 808 14.75 -7.21 -11.95
C VAL A 808 14.86 -5.83 -12.60
N LYS A 809 13.94 -4.90 -12.31
CA LYS A 809 14.18 -3.46 -12.53
C LYS A 809 15.04 -2.90 -11.39
N ALA A 810 16.34 -2.68 -11.66
CA ALA A 810 17.39 -2.07 -10.82
C ALA A 810 18.04 -2.94 -9.70
N GLY A 811 18.42 -4.20 -9.98
CA GLY A 811 19.15 -5.05 -9.00
C GLY A 811 20.25 -5.94 -9.58
N MET A 812 20.69 -6.94 -8.81
CA MET A 812 21.86 -7.80 -9.13
C MET A 812 21.64 -8.64 -10.40
N VAL A 813 22.60 -8.58 -11.34
CA VAL A 813 22.57 -9.31 -12.62
C VAL A 813 23.62 -10.45 -12.67
N PRO A 814 23.35 -11.58 -13.34
CA PRO A 814 24.15 -12.80 -13.25
C PRO A 814 25.66 -12.66 -13.52
N CYS A 815 26.03 -12.14 -14.69
CA CYS A 815 27.40 -12.10 -15.17
C CYS A 815 28.21 -11.01 -14.44
N LYS A 816 27.69 -9.78 -14.30
CA LYS A 816 28.40 -8.72 -13.55
C LYS A 816 28.57 -9.08 -12.08
N THR A 817 27.62 -9.79 -11.48
CA THR A 817 27.77 -10.27 -10.10
C THR A 817 28.90 -11.30 -10.00
N MET A 818 29.03 -12.22 -10.95
CA MET A 818 30.15 -13.17 -10.98
C MET A 818 31.51 -12.45 -11.16
N ASP A 819 31.58 -11.44 -12.03
CA ASP A 819 32.79 -10.63 -12.19
C ASP A 819 33.14 -9.83 -10.93
N SER A 820 32.13 -9.27 -10.25
CA SER A 820 32.30 -8.53 -9.00
C SER A 820 32.81 -9.42 -7.85
N VAL A 821 32.31 -10.65 -7.75
CA VAL A 821 32.77 -11.66 -6.78
C VAL A 821 34.18 -12.15 -7.11
N GLY A 822 34.52 -12.17 -8.39
CA GLY A 822 35.76 -12.67 -8.96
C GLY A 822 35.63 -14.12 -9.42
N LEU A 823 36.00 -14.37 -10.68
CA LEU A 823 35.77 -15.66 -11.35
C LEU A 823 36.56 -16.81 -10.71
N ASP A 824 37.69 -16.51 -10.07
CA ASP A 824 38.49 -17.46 -9.28
C ASP A 824 37.69 -18.01 -8.10
N THR A 825 37.01 -17.12 -7.40
CA THR A 825 36.17 -17.44 -6.24
C THR A 825 34.90 -18.14 -6.69
N VAL A 826 34.32 -17.73 -7.83
CA VAL A 826 33.19 -18.44 -8.43
C VAL A 826 33.57 -19.89 -8.77
N ALA A 827 34.71 -20.11 -9.44
CA ALA A 827 35.16 -21.45 -9.79
C ALA A 827 35.49 -22.31 -8.56
N PHE A 828 36.08 -21.72 -7.51
CA PHE A 828 36.33 -22.42 -6.25
C PHE A 828 35.02 -22.88 -5.58
N ILE A 829 34.02 -22.01 -5.50
CA ILE A 829 32.70 -22.33 -4.93
C ILE A 829 31.98 -23.38 -5.77
N GLU A 830 31.96 -23.25 -7.10
CA GLU A 830 31.32 -24.22 -7.99
C GLU A 830 32.03 -25.59 -7.94
N SER A 831 33.36 -25.63 -7.79
CA SER A 831 34.11 -26.88 -7.60
C SER A 831 33.66 -27.65 -6.36
N HIS A 832 33.31 -26.92 -5.30
CA HIS A 832 32.74 -27.53 -4.11
C HIS A 832 31.36 -28.13 -4.40
N TYR A 833 30.45 -27.37 -5.03
CA TYR A 833 29.12 -27.88 -5.40
C TYR A 833 29.17 -29.07 -6.37
N VAL A 834 30.10 -29.07 -7.32
CA VAL A 834 30.32 -30.19 -8.25
C VAL A 834 30.63 -31.48 -7.51
N ARG A 835 31.62 -31.45 -6.62
CA ARG A 835 32.00 -32.64 -5.83
C ARG A 835 30.88 -33.11 -4.91
N GLU A 836 30.25 -32.16 -4.23
CA GLU A 836 29.28 -32.47 -3.19
C GLU A 836 27.95 -32.99 -3.76
N ARG A 837 27.57 -32.55 -4.97
CA ARG A 837 26.28 -32.90 -5.60
C ARG A 837 26.40 -33.80 -6.83
N GLY A 838 27.60 -34.22 -7.20
CA GLY A 838 27.85 -35.05 -8.38
C GLY A 838 27.48 -34.37 -9.70
N LEU A 839 27.68 -33.05 -9.80
CA LEU A 839 27.40 -32.28 -11.01
C LEU A 839 28.58 -32.34 -11.99
N SER A 840 28.37 -32.02 -13.27
CA SER A 840 29.48 -31.93 -14.24
C SER A 840 30.23 -30.60 -14.11
N ALA A 841 31.57 -30.66 -14.09
CA ALA A 841 32.45 -29.49 -14.12
C ALA A 841 32.62 -28.89 -15.54
N GLU A 842 32.32 -29.66 -16.58
CA GLU A 842 32.73 -29.40 -17.97
C GLU A 842 32.30 -28.00 -18.47
N LYS A 843 31.03 -27.63 -18.24
CA LYS A 843 30.45 -26.36 -18.71
C LYS A 843 30.47 -25.24 -17.66
N THR A 844 31.13 -25.47 -16.53
CA THR A 844 31.17 -24.51 -15.42
C THR A 844 32.60 -24.22 -15.00
N VAL A 845 33.15 -25.03 -14.11
CA VAL A 845 34.50 -24.87 -13.55
C VAL A 845 35.55 -25.01 -14.65
N ASP A 846 35.45 -26.05 -15.49
CA ASP A 846 36.45 -26.31 -16.53
C ASP A 846 36.37 -25.24 -17.63
N PHE A 847 35.15 -24.78 -17.96
CA PHE A 847 34.93 -23.65 -18.85
C PHE A 847 35.56 -22.36 -18.32
N LEU A 848 35.32 -22.00 -17.05
CA LEU A 848 35.93 -20.84 -16.41
C LEU A 848 37.46 -20.96 -16.36
N GLN A 849 37.97 -22.14 -16.01
CA GLN A 849 39.39 -22.42 -15.91
C GLN A 849 40.08 -22.17 -17.25
N LYS A 850 39.60 -22.85 -18.29
CA LYS A 850 40.17 -22.81 -19.64
C LYS A 850 40.06 -21.43 -20.28
N ASN A 851 38.92 -20.75 -20.17
CA ASN A 851 38.64 -19.55 -20.96
C ASN A 851 38.95 -18.23 -20.22
N TYR A 852 39.03 -18.24 -18.89
CA TYR A 852 39.23 -17.02 -18.10
C TYR A 852 40.40 -17.15 -17.11
N LEU A 853 40.39 -18.15 -16.22
CA LEU A 853 41.37 -18.24 -15.13
C LEU A 853 42.79 -18.52 -15.61
N ASP A 854 42.98 -19.44 -16.56
CA ASP A 854 44.29 -19.74 -17.16
C ASP A 854 44.90 -18.52 -17.89
N HIS A 855 44.06 -17.55 -18.23
CA HIS A 855 44.42 -16.30 -18.89
C HIS A 855 44.51 -15.10 -17.92
N GLY A 856 44.38 -15.34 -16.60
CA GLY A 856 44.43 -14.30 -15.58
C GLY A 856 43.23 -13.35 -15.56
N LYS A 857 42.11 -13.70 -16.21
CA LYS A 857 40.86 -12.91 -16.22
C LYS A 857 39.99 -13.31 -15.03
N LEU A 858 40.01 -12.50 -13.97
CA LEU A 858 39.39 -12.81 -12.69
C LEU A 858 38.17 -11.92 -12.37
N GLY A 859 37.60 -11.23 -13.36
CA GLY A 859 36.57 -10.22 -13.12
C GLY A 859 37.17 -8.92 -12.59
N THR A 860 36.50 -8.25 -11.67
CA THR A 860 36.93 -6.96 -11.08
C THR A 860 38.25 -7.06 -10.29
N LYS A 861 38.68 -8.28 -9.93
CA LYS A 861 39.97 -8.54 -9.27
C LYS A 861 41.18 -8.52 -10.20
N SER A 862 40.96 -8.49 -11.51
CA SER A 862 42.03 -8.50 -12.50
C SER A 862 41.95 -7.26 -13.39
N SER A 863 43.12 -6.66 -13.66
CA SER A 863 43.26 -5.60 -14.66
C SER A 863 43.02 -6.09 -16.10
N LEU A 864 42.83 -7.39 -16.30
CA LEU A 864 42.42 -8.00 -17.58
C LEU A 864 40.92 -8.27 -17.66
N GLY A 865 40.13 -7.91 -16.63
CA GLY A 865 38.69 -8.12 -16.56
C GLY A 865 38.27 -9.57 -16.30
N GLY A 866 37.04 -9.90 -16.66
CA GLY A 866 36.42 -11.23 -16.54
C GLY A 866 35.52 -11.52 -17.74
N PHE A 867 34.24 -11.79 -17.48
CA PHE A 867 33.21 -11.84 -18.52
C PHE A 867 33.10 -10.54 -19.28
N PHE A 868 33.28 -9.42 -18.58
CA PHE A 868 33.39 -8.10 -19.16
C PHE A 868 34.86 -7.68 -19.25
N PRO A 869 35.24 -6.87 -20.25
CA PRO A 869 36.57 -6.27 -20.30
C PRO A 869 36.85 -5.49 -19.00
N PRO A 870 38.14 -5.31 -18.62
CA PRO A 870 38.47 -4.51 -17.45
C PRO A 870 37.81 -3.15 -17.63
N GLU A 871 37.11 -2.68 -16.59
CA GLU A 871 36.55 -1.33 -16.62
C GLU A 871 37.69 -0.40 -16.98
N GLU A 872 37.60 0.22 -18.16
CA GLU A 872 38.47 1.33 -18.46
C GLU A 872 38.23 2.33 -17.34
N VAL A 873 39.27 2.62 -16.57
CA VAL A 873 39.33 3.87 -15.82
C VAL A 873 39.52 4.98 -16.86
N THR A 874 38.51 5.16 -17.71
CA THR A 874 38.29 6.37 -18.47
C THR A 874 37.84 7.40 -17.45
N ASN A 875 38.72 8.36 -17.20
CA ASN A 875 38.52 9.50 -16.33
C ASN A 875 37.49 10.50 -16.90
N ASN A 876 36.41 10.03 -17.55
CA ASN A 876 35.35 10.80 -18.18
C ASN A 876 33.99 10.05 -18.08
N ALA A 877 33.62 9.59 -16.89
CA ALA A 877 32.25 9.11 -16.65
C ALA A 877 31.25 10.27 -16.77
N LEU A 878 30.21 10.10 -17.59
CA LEU A 878 29.07 11.03 -17.70
C LEU A 878 28.57 11.40 -16.30
N LYS A 879 28.51 12.69 -15.98
CA LYS A 879 27.95 13.16 -14.72
C LYS A 879 26.55 13.71 -14.94
N ILE A 880 25.61 13.34 -14.09
CA ILE A 880 24.26 13.90 -14.11
C ILE A 880 24.21 14.97 -13.03
N LEU A 881 23.83 16.19 -13.38
CA LEU A 881 23.62 17.26 -12.42
C LEU A 881 22.13 17.53 -12.30
N ALA A 882 21.60 17.64 -11.08
CA ALA A 882 20.22 18.04 -10.86
C ALA A 882 20.07 18.99 -9.67
N LEU A 883 19.01 19.77 -9.67
CA LEU A 883 18.71 20.75 -8.65
C LEU A 883 17.70 20.20 -7.64
N ASP A 884 17.94 20.39 -6.35
CA ASP A 884 16.93 20.23 -5.31
C ASP A 884 16.44 21.62 -4.89
N ILE A 885 15.12 21.84 -4.94
CA ILE A 885 14.52 23.13 -4.60
C ILE A 885 14.53 23.42 -3.09
N GLY A 886 14.72 22.39 -2.25
CA GLY A 886 14.81 22.52 -0.78
C GLY A 886 13.47 22.66 -0.04
N LEU A 887 12.34 22.47 -0.74
CA LEU A 887 10.99 22.59 -0.15
C LEU A 887 10.44 21.29 0.44
N SER A 888 11.03 20.13 0.11
CA SER A 888 10.64 18.82 0.66
C SER A 888 11.54 18.38 1.82
N ALA A 889 12.57 19.15 2.15
CA ALA A 889 13.46 18.85 3.26
C ALA A 889 12.70 18.86 4.61
N LYS A 890 13.23 18.15 5.60
CA LYS A 890 12.66 18.06 6.96
C LYS A 890 12.41 19.45 7.59
N ASP A 891 13.32 20.39 7.34
CA ASP A 891 13.20 21.80 7.69
C ASP A 891 13.16 22.64 6.40
N PRO A 892 11.99 22.79 5.75
CA PRO A 892 11.91 23.36 4.42
C PRO A 892 12.23 24.86 4.43
N SER A 893 13.02 25.31 3.45
CA SER A 893 13.47 26.70 3.35
C SER A 893 13.51 27.17 1.91
N SER A 894 13.06 28.41 1.65
CA SER A 894 13.16 29.03 0.33
C SER A 894 14.60 29.31 -0.11
N LYS A 895 15.56 29.22 0.81
CA LYS A 895 17.00 29.28 0.54
C LYS A 895 17.71 27.95 0.79
N GLY A 896 16.96 26.85 0.92
CA GLY A 896 17.48 25.52 1.20
C GLY A 896 17.92 24.76 -0.04
N GLY A 897 17.89 25.36 -1.23
CA GLY A 897 18.15 24.66 -2.48
C GLY A 897 19.60 24.23 -2.66
N GLU A 898 19.80 23.14 -3.40
CA GLU A 898 21.09 22.49 -3.61
C GLU A 898 21.30 22.17 -5.10
N ILE A 899 22.56 22.19 -5.54
CA ILE A 899 23.00 21.61 -6.82
C ILE A 899 23.68 20.28 -6.51
N LEU A 900 23.16 19.20 -7.05
CA LEU A 900 23.58 17.83 -6.76
C LEU A 900 24.27 17.22 -7.98
N GLU A 901 25.38 16.54 -7.75
CA GLU A 901 26.06 15.67 -8.72
C GLU A 901 25.67 14.22 -8.45
N PHE A 902 25.20 13.53 -9.48
CA PHE A 902 24.85 12.13 -9.48
C PHE A 902 25.80 11.35 -10.40
N SER A 903 26.10 10.11 -10.01
CA SER A 903 26.68 9.12 -10.91
C SER A 903 25.64 8.61 -11.92
N PRO A 904 26.07 7.98 -13.03
CA PRO A 904 25.14 7.41 -14.02
C PRO A 904 24.11 6.42 -13.47
N ASP A 905 24.40 5.78 -12.33
CA ASP A 905 23.50 4.86 -11.63
C ASP A 905 22.58 5.55 -10.61
N GLY A 906 22.59 6.88 -10.54
CA GLY A 906 21.67 7.67 -9.70
C GLY A 906 22.08 7.85 -8.25
N ARG A 907 23.33 7.56 -7.87
CA ARG A 907 23.81 7.87 -6.51
C ARG A 907 24.31 9.30 -6.44
N ILE A 908 23.93 10.03 -5.39
CA ILE A 908 24.50 11.34 -5.09
C ILE A 908 25.98 11.17 -4.78
N GLN A 909 26.82 11.78 -5.60
CA GLN A 909 28.28 11.79 -5.45
C GLN A 909 28.72 13.01 -4.63
N LYS A 910 28.14 14.18 -4.91
CA LYS A 910 28.57 15.45 -4.32
C LYS A 910 27.44 16.48 -4.32
N VAL A 911 27.42 17.34 -3.30
CA VAL A 911 26.67 18.60 -3.32
C VAL A 911 27.61 19.70 -3.81
N LEU A 912 27.34 20.28 -4.99
CA LEU A 912 28.20 21.27 -5.64
C LEU A 912 27.99 22.69 -5.10
N ALA A 913 26.75 23.03 -4.75
CA ALA A 913 26.41 24.29 -4.12
C ALA A 913 25.17 24.12 -3.25
N THR A 914 25.12 24.83 -2.12
CA THR A 914 23.98 24.88 -1.20
C THR A 914 23.47 26.32 -1.09
N GLY A 915 22.39 26.54 -0.34
CA GLY A 915 21.90 27.89 -0.05
C GLY A 915 21.21 28.57 -1.23
N GLN A 916 20.79 27.80 -2.24
CA GLN A 916 20.19 28.35 -3.46
C GLN A 916 18.75 28.79 -3.20
N SER A 917 18.35 29.92 -3.79
CA SER A 917 17.03 30.51 -3.58
C SER A 917 16.02 29.96 -4.58
N LEU A 918 15.41 28.83 -4.24
CA LEU A 918 14.48 28.08 -5.08
C LEU A 918 15.05 27.86 -6.51
N PRO A 919 16.13 27.06 -6.66
CA PRO A 919 16.73 26.80 -7.96
C PRO A 919 15.76 26.03 -8.88
N ASP A 920 15.72 26.38 -10.16
CA ASP A 920 14.72 25.86 -11.11
C ASP A 920 15.33 25.17 -12.33
N SER A 921 16.31 25.78 -13.00
CA SER A 921 16.90 25.24 -14.24
C SER A 921 18.41 25.14 -14.19
N LEU A 922 18.98 24.16 -14.91
CA LEU A 922 20.42 23.92 -15.00
C LEU A 922 20.82 23.58 -16.45
N ALA A 923 21.93 24.13 -16.94
CA ALA A 923 22.55 23.72 -18.21
C ALA A 923 24.07 23.78 -18.13
N VAL A 924 24.76 23.04 -19.01
CA VAL A 924 26.22 22.96 -19.05
C VAL A 924 26.70 23.30 -20.46
N ASP A 925 27.71 24.18 -20.57
CA ASP A 925 28.44 24.38 -21.80
C ASP A 925 29.59 23.36 -21.88
N PRO A 926 29.58 22.44 -22.86
CA PRO A 926 30.57 21.38 -22.94
C PRO A 926 31.98 21.90 -23.26
N GLU A 927 32.09 23.03 -23.96
CA GLU A 927 33.38 23.61 -24.36
C GLU A 927 34.09 24.30 -23.20
N SER A 928 33.40 25.19 -22.49
CA SER A 928 33.97 25.90 -21.33
C SER A 928 33.93 25.09 -20.04
N ARG A 929 33.27 23.92 -20.03
CA ARG A 929 33.10 23.07 -18.83
C ARG A 929 32.47 23.87 -17.66
N ARG A 930 31.50 24.72 -17.99
CA ARG A 930 30.86 25.64 -17.03
C ARG A 930 29.36 25.36 -16.97
N MET A 931 28.81 25.31 -15.75
CA MET A 931 27.37 25.18 -15.51
C MET A 931 26.72 26.55 -15.31
N PHE A 932 25.46 26.65 -15.71
CA PHE A 932 24.61 27.83 -15.57
C PHE A 932 23.28 27.39 -14.94
N TRP A 933 22.77 28.16 -13.97
CA TRP A 933 21.48 27.86 -13.34
C TRP A 933 20.67 29.12 -13.01
N THR A 934 19.36 28.94 -12.85
CA THR A 934 18.42 29.98 -12.42
C THR A 934 18.03 29.78 -10.95
N ASN A 935 17.96 30.88 -10.20
CA ASN A 935 17.33 30.93 -8.88
C ASN A 935 16.10 31.82 -8.96
N MET A 936 14.93 31.28 -8.62
CA MET A 936 13.65 31.96 -8.79
C MET A 936 13.50 33.20 -7.91
N GLY A 937 14.21 33.28 -6.79
CA GLY A 937 13.92 34.31 -5.79
C GLY A 937 12.54 34.10 -5.16
N VAL A 938 11.88 35.19 -4.77
CA VAL A 938 10.50 35.16 -4.26
C VAL A 938 9.55 35.47 -5.42
N PRO A 939 8.68 34.53 -5.82
CA PRO A 939 7.74 34.75 -6.92
C PRO A 939 6.96 36.07 -6.79
N GLY A 940 6.99 36.87 -7.86
CA GLY A 940 6.38 38.20 -7.91
C GLY A 940 7.30 39.34 -7.47
N LYS A 941 8.52 39.07 -7.01
CA LYS A 941 9.54 40.09 -6.72
C LYS A 941 10.67 40.03 -7.74
N ASN A 942 11.24 41.19 -8.05
CA ASN A 942 12.45 41.27 -8.87
C ASN A 942 13.69 40.93 -8.02
N ASP A 943 13.81 39.70 -7.54
CA ASP A 943 14.96 39.21 -6.78
C ASP A 943 15.48 37.85 -7.28
N GLY A 944 14.99 37.37 -8.42
CA GLY A 944 15.55 36.23 -9.13
C GLY A 944 16.89 36.54 -9.80
N GLY A 945 17.69 35.51 -10.05
CA GLY A 945 19.03 35.66 -10.63
C GLY A 945 19.46 34.47 -11.49
N VAL A 946 20.47 34.70 -12.32
CA VAL A 946 21.14 33.67 -13.13
C VAL A 946 22.61 33.62 -12.73
N TYR A 947 23.12 32.42 -12.52
CA TYR A 947 24.46 32.19 -12.01
C TYR A 947 25.22 31.22 -12.90
N SER A 948 26.54 31.24 -12.80
CA SER A 948 27.41 30.26 -13.44
C SER A 948 28.55 29.86 -12.54
N ALA A 949 29.06 28.65 -12.70
CA ALA A 949 30.19 28.14 -11.92
C ALA A 949 30.92 27.04 -12.70
N ASN A 950 32.13 26.71 -12.25
CA ASN A 950 32.80 25.51 -12.69
C ASN A 950 32.00 24.26 -12.26
N LEU A 951 32.18 23.15 -12.98
CA LEU A 951 31.47 21.90 -12.71
C LEU A 951 31.78 21.26 -11.36
N ASP A 952 32.81 21.73 -10.65
CA ASP A 952 33.11 21.30 -9.28
C ASP A 952 32.43 22.15 -8.18
N GLY A 953 31.70 23.20 -8.57
CA GLY A 953 31.04 24.17 -7.70
C GLY A 953 31.87 25.45 -7.42
N SER A 954 33.09 25.55 -7.94
CA SER A 954 33.97 26.71 -7.73
C SER A 954 33.70 27.85 -8.71
N ASP A 955 34.30 29.03 -8.44
CA ASP A 955 34.25 30.21 -9.33
C ASP A 955 32.82 30.67 -9.68
N VAL A 956 31.95 30.78 -8.67
CA VAL A 956 30.56 31.23 -8.86
C VAL A 956 30.52 32.70 -9.31
N HIS A 957 29.99 32.96 -10.50
CA HIS A 957 29.72 34.30 -11.03
C HIS A 957 28.23 34.55 -11.19
N THR A 958 27.81 35.75 -10.83
CA THR A 958 26.45 36.25 -11.11
C THR A 958 26.38 36.71 -12.56
N VAL A 959 25.62 36.01 -13.40
CA VAL A 959 25.39 36.34 -14.81
C VAL A 959 24.30 37.42 -14.92
N VAL A 960 23.21 37.25 -14.18
CA VAL A 960 22.15 38.26 -14.05
C VAL A 960 21.86 38.46 -12.58
N ALA A 961 22.03 39.69 -12.10
CA ALA A 961 21.91 40.01 -10.68
C ALA A 961 20.46 40.01 -10.19
N PRO A 962 20.21 39.55 -8.95
CA PRO A 962 18.97 39.83 -8.23
C PRO A 962 18.63 41.32 -8.29
N GLY A 963 17.39 41.65 -8.64
CA GLY A 963 16.96 43.03 -8.93
C GLY A 963 16.58 43.27 -10.39
N THR A 964 17.11 42.47 -11.33
CA THR A 964 16.92 42.69 -12.77
C THR A 964 15.75 41.90 -13.37
N ILE A 965 15.50 40.70 -12.85
CA ILE A 965 14.50 39.75 -13.34
C ILE A 965 13.63 39.25 -12.18
N ASN A 966 12.41 38.80 -12.48
CA ASN A 966 11.45 38.41 -11.46
C ASN A 966 11.66 36.97 -10.99
N THR A 967 11.13 36.02 -11.76
CA THR A 967 11.12 34.60 -11.42
C THR A 967 11.70 33.83 -12.61
N PRO A 968 13.03 33.77 -12.73
CA PRO A 968 13.66 33.05 -13.83
C PRO A 968 13.36 31.56 -13.75
N LYS A 969 13.00 30.99 -14.90
CA LYS A 969 12.59 29.59 -15.07
C LYS A 969 13.59 28.81 -15.91
N GLN A 970 13.14 27.96 -16.83
CA GLN A 970 14.02 27.16 -17.65
C GLN A 970 15.04 28.06 -18.37
N LEU A 971 16.28 27.59 -18.45
CA LEU A 971 17.35 28.18 -19.24
C LEU A 971 17.91 27.15 -20.23
N THR A 972 18.36 27.65 -21.37
CA THR A 972 19.08 26.87 -22.39
C THR A 972 20.27 27.67 -22.93
N LEU A 973 21.24 27.00 -23.54
CA LEU A 973 22.46 27.60 -24.05
C LEU A 973 22.53 27.47 -25.57
N ASP A 974 22.77 28.58 -26.26
CA ASP A 974 23.35 28.54 -27.61
C ASP A 974 24.87 28.60 -27.45
N THR A 975 25.49 27.42 -27.50
CA THR A 975 26.92 27.24 -27.28
C THR A 975 27.77 27.81 -28.42
N THR A 976 27.18 27.97 -29.62
CA THR A 976 27.88 28.51 -30.80
C THR A 976 27.98 30.03 -30.70
N SER A 977 26.88 30.71 -30.35
CA SER A 977 26.89 32.17 -30.17
C SER A 977 27.26 32.63 -28.76
N LYS A 978 27.50 31.67 -27.84
CA LYS A 978 27.80 31.89 -26.42
C LYS A 978 26.74 32.74 -25.72
N LYS A 979 25.47 32.34 -25.91
CA LYS A 979 24.30 33.02 -25.34
C LYS A 979 23.49 32.11 -24.43
N VAL A 980 22.97 32.69 -23.35
CA VAL A 980 22.02 32.07 -22.43
C VAL A 980 20.63 32.61 -22.75
N TYR A 981 19.66 31.71 -22.91
CA TYR A 981 18.24 32.03 -23.08
C TYR A 981 17.50 31.53 -21.85
N PHE A 982 16.57 32.31 -21.30
CA PHE A 982 15.76 31.88 -20.17
C PHE A 982 14.40 32.58 -20.14
N CYS A 983 13.41 31.95 -19.51
CA CYS A 983 12.12 32.56 -19.25
C CYS A 983 12.09 33.29 -17.91
N ASP A 984 11.28 34.35 -17.83
CA ASP A 984 10.96 35.09 -16.61
C ASP A 984 9.44 35.05 -16.41
N ARG A 985 8.98 34.20 -15.48
CA ARG A 985 7.58 33.77 -15.38
C ARG A 985 6.64 34.91 -15.04
N GLU A 986 6.80 35.49 -13.85
CA GLU A 986 6.06 36.67 -13.40
C GLU A 986 6.56 37.95 -14.07
N GLY A 987 7.75 37.94 -14.67
CA GLY A 987 8.22 39.03 -15.52
C GLY A 987 7.55 39.08 -16.89
N LEU A 988 6.82 38.02 -17.29
CA LEU A 988 6.09 37.91 -18.56
C LEU A 988 6.99 37.95 -19.80
N ARG A 989 8.21 37.38 -19.71
CA ARG A 989 9.26 37.58 -20.72
C ARG A 989 10.03 36.31 -21.10
N VAL A 990 10.57 36.32 -22.32
CA VAL A 990 11.69 35.46 -22.75
C VAL A 990 12.90 36.37 -22.96
N ILE A 991 14.04 36.01 -22.38
CA ILE A 991 15.23 36.85 -22.28
C ILE A 991 16.43 36.11 -22.83
N ARG A 992 17.40 36.85 -23.36
CA ARG A 992 18.72 36.35 -23.75
C ARG A 992 19.84 37.30 -23.32
N CYS A 993 20.98 36.76 -22.97
CA CYS A 993 22.23 37.51 -22.75
C CYS A 993 23.44 36.66 -23.19
N ASN A 994 24.63 37.26 -23.19
CA ASN A 994 25.89 36.53 -23.32
C ASN A 994 26.19 35.76 -22.03
N PHE A 995 27.14 34.81 -22.06
CA PHE A 995 27.54 34.02 -20.88
C PHE A 995 28.02 34.86 -19.68
N ASP A 996 28.49 36.08 -19.91
CA ASP A 996 28.92 37.04 -18.87
C ASP A 996 27.80 38.01 -18.43
N GLY A 997 26.58 37.85 -18.96
CA GLY A 997 25.44 38.73 -18.67
C GLY A 997 25.34 39.96 -19.57
N SER A 998 26.36 40.24 -20.39
CA SER A 998 26.33 41.36 -21.34
C SER A 998 25.34 41.13 -22.48
N ALA A 999 25.02 42.19 -23.24
CA ALA A 999 24.03 42.14 -24.32
C ALA A 999 22.68 41.56 -23.89
N PHE A 1000 22.21 41.94 -22.69
CA PHE A 1000 20.90 41.57 -22.15
C PHE A 1000 19.78 42.12 -23.04
N GLU A 1001 18.92 41.22 -23.52
CA GLU A 1001 17.88 41.51 -24.50
C GLU A 1001 16.59 40.76 -24.12
N VAL A 1002 15.47 41.48 -24.10
CA VAL A 1002 14.13 40.87 -24.00
C VAL A 1002 13.69 40.49 -25.41
N LEU A 1003 13.49 39.20 -25.66
CA LEU A 1003 13.10 38.67 -26.97
C LEU A 1003 11.58 38.67 -27.18
N VAL A 1004 10.83 38.46 -26.08
CA VAL A 1004 9.36 38.43 -26.06
C VAL A 1004 8.89 39.07 -24.77
N GLN A 1005 7.86 39.93 -24.86
CA GLN A 1005 7.12 40.48 -23.74
C GLN A 1005 5.63 40.16 -23.94
N THR A 1006 5.05 39.34 -23.06
CA THR A 1006 3.70 38.78 -23.26
C THR A 1006 2.59 39.58 -22.57
N GLY A 1007 2.95 40.53 -21.71
CA GLY A 1007 2.03 41.42 -21.01
C GLY A 1007 2.75 42.52 -20.23
N ASP A 1008 1.97 43.35 -19.53
CA ASP A 1008 2.46 44.45 -18.69
C ASP A 1008 2.40 44.06 -17.19
N ILE A 1009 3.56 43.97 -16.54
CA ILE A 1009 3.66 43.54 -15.13
C ILE A 1009 2.98 44.52 -14.15
N GLU A 1010 2.88 45.80 -14.52
CA GLU A 1010 2.22 46.81 -13.68
C GLU A 1010 0.69 46.65 -13.70
N GLN A 1011 0.16 45.90 -14.67
CA GLN A 1011 -1.27 45.59 -14.75
C GLN A 1011 -1.57 44.28 -14.03
N ALA A 1012 -2.32 44.37 -12.93
CA ALA A 1012 -2.69 43.21 -12.12
C ALA A 1012 -3.38 42.09 -12.92
N VAL A 1013 -4.12 42.42 -13.98
CA VAL A 1013 -4.77 41.44 -14.88
C VAL A 1013 -3.74 40.60 -15.64
N ASP A 1014 -2.65 41.21 -16.08
CA ASP A 1014 -1.59 40.56 -16.84
C ASP A 1014 -0.66 39.77 -15.93
N ALA A 1015 -0.27 40.37 -14.80
CA ALA A 1015 0.60 39.73 -13.81
C ALA A 1015 0.00 38.44 -13.22
N GLN A 1016 -1.33 38.37 -13.09
CA GLN A 1016 -2.04 37.21 -12.54
C GLN A 1016 -2.55 36.23 -13.60
N ASP A 1017 -2.33 36.49 -14.89
CA ASP A 1017 -2.78 35.59 -15.97
C ASP A 1017 -1.72 34.52 -16.25
N PRO A 1018 -1.93 33.26 -15.83
CA PRO A 1018 -0.97 32.19 -16.05
C PRO A 1018 -0.81 31.81 -17.53
N THR A 1019 -1.69 32.27 -18.42
CA THR A 1019 -1.53 32.08 -19.87
C THR A 1019 -0.48 33.02 -20.46
N LYS A 1020 -0.06 34.05 -19.72
CA LYS A 1020 1.02 34.98 -20.10
C LYS A 1020 2.39 34.57 -19.54
N TRP A 1021 2.41 33.76 -18.48
CA TRP A 1021 3.61 33.27 -17.81
C TRP A 1021 4.47 32.36 -18.69
N CYS A 1022 5.68 32.81 -19.01
CA CYS A 1022 6.68 32.03 -19.75
C CYS A 1022 7.47 31.12 -18.79
N VAL A 1023 7.65 29.84 -19.12
CA VAL A 1023 8.29 28.88 -18.19
C VAL A 1023 9.45 28.13 -18.85
N GLY A 1024 9.19 27.37 -19.90
CA GLY A 1024 10.20 26.60 -20.64
C GLY A 1024 10.75 27.35 -21.83
N VAL A 1025 11.99 27.08 -22.21
CA VAL A 1025 12.63 27.63 -23.42
C VAL A 1025 13.64 26.67 -24.02
N THR A 1026 13.67 26.59 -25.34
CA THR A 1026 14.74 25.92 -26.10
C THR A 1026 15.06 26.71 -27.38
N VAL A 1027 16.27 26.58 -27.92
CA VAL A 1027 16.75 27.32 -29.08
C VAL A 1027 17.25 26.37 -30.17
N ALA A 1028 16.96 26.70 -31.43
CA ALA A 1028 17.30 25.92 -32.60
C ALA A 1028 17.96 26.80 -33.68
N PRO A 1029 19.27 27.12 -33.54
CA PRO A 1029 19.97 28.03 -34.44
C PRO A 1029 19.96 27.60 -35.91
N ARG A 1030 19.96 26.29 -36.22
CA ARG A 1030 20.03 25.80 -37.62
C ARG A 1030 18.78 26.16 -38.42
N ILE A 1031 17.63 26.21 -37.76
CA ILE A 1031 16.36 26.65 -38.35
C ILE A 1031 16.02 28.10 -38.00
N GLY A 1032 16.90 28.80 -37.28
CA GLY A 1032 16.75 30.21 -36.92
C GLY A 1032 15.61 30.51 -35.95
N LYS A 1033 15.21 29.54 -35.12
CA LYS A 1033 14.04 29.64 -34.22
C LYS A 1033 14.40 29.46 -32.76
N PHE A 1034 13.58 30.01 -31.87
CA PHE A 1034 13.49 29.59 -30.48
C PHE A 1034 12.04 29.29 -30.12
N PHE A 1035 11.85 28.44 -29.11
CA PHE A 1035 10.55 27.96 -28.66
C PHE A 1035 10.41 28.21 -27.16
N TRP A 1036 9.20 28.46 -26.69
CA TRP A 1036 8.92 28.60 -25.25
C TRP A 1036 7.54 28.08 -24.88
N THR A 1037 7.37 27.71 -23.60
CA THR A 1037 6.06 27.32 -23.06
C THR A 1037 5.40 28.48 -22.32
N GLN A 1038 4.07 28.50 -22.37
CA GLN A 1038 3.24 29.25 -21.44
C GLN A 1038 2.32 28.29 -20.70
N LYS A 1039 2.33 28.38 -19.37
CA LYS A 1039 1.80 27.35 -18.47
C LYS A 1039 0.28 27.17 -18.58
N GLY A 1040 -0.47 28.27 -18.54
CA GLY A 1040 -1.93 28.21 -18.30
C GLY A 1040 -2.28 27.75 -16.87
N PRO A 1041 -3.58 27.74 -16.48
CA PRO A 1041 -3.99 27.18 -15.20
C PRO A 1041 -3.77 25.66 -15.19
N SER A 1042 -3.27 25.11 -14.09
CA SER A 1042 -2.90 23.69 -13.90
C SER A 1042 -3.96 22.64 -14.31
N LYS A 1043 -5.23 23.04 -14.35
CA LYS A 1043 -6.39 22.21 -14.75
C LYS A 1043 -7.25 22.87 -15.82
N GLY A 1044 -6.71 23.89 -16.47
CA GLY A 1044 -7.43 24.77 -17.38
C GLY A 1044 -7.36 24.34 -18.84
N GLY A 1045 -6.39 23.50 -19.21
CA GLY A 1045 -6.14 23.12 -20.62
C GLY A 1045 -5.88 24.35 -21.48
N LYS A 1046 -5.14 25.34 -20.95
CA LYS A 1046 -4.83 26.60 -21.65
C LYS A 1046 -3.33 26.80 -21.88
N GLY A 1047 -2.52 25.78 -21.60
CA GLY A 1047 -1.09 25.78 -21.85
C GLY A 1047 -0.79 25.82 -23.34
N ARG A 1048 0.35 26.42 -23.70
CA ARG A 1048 0.79 26.64 -25.08
C ARG A 1048 2.28 26.43 -25.24
N ILE A 1049 2.68 26.00 -26.43
CA ILE A 1049 4.06 26.04 -26.93
C ILE A 1049 4.08 27.01 -28.10
N LEU A 1050 4.96 27.99 -28.05
CA LEU A 1050 5.10 29.04 -29.05
C LEU A 1050 6.50 29.04 -29.65
N SER A 1051 6.66 29.68 -30.80
CA SER A 1051 7.94 29.87 -31.48
C SER A 1051 8.05 31.26 -32.10
N ALA A 1052 9.29 31.75 -32.28
CA ALA A 1052 9.59 32.96 -33.03
C ALA A 1052 11.02 32.89 -33.62
N ASN A 1053 11.36 33.81 -34.53
CA ASN A 1053 12.71 33.88 -35.08
C ASN A 1053 13.72 34.33 -34.01
N ILE A 1054 14.93 33.77 -34.02
CA ILE A 1054 16.01 34.22 -33.12
C ILE A 1054 16.30 35.71 -33.30
N SER A 1055 16.31 36.16 -34.55
CA SER A 1055 16.42 37.58 -34.88
C SER A 1055 15.04 38.22 -34.87
N THR A 1056 14.88 39.29 -34.09
CA THR A 1056 13.68 40.13 -34.14
C THR A 1056 13.54 40.75 -35.53
N PRO A 1057 12.36 40.68 -36.18
CA PRO A 1057 12.16 41.30 -37.50
C PRO A 1057 12.47 42.81 -37.49
N GLU A 1058 12.95 43.34 -38.62
CA GLU A 1058 13.28 44.76 -38.75
C GLU A 1058 12.10 45.66 -38.36
N SER A 1059 12.37 46.70 -37.58
CA SER A 1059 11.37 47.66 -37.06
C SER A 1059 10.33 47.10 -36.09
N GLN A 1060 10.50 45.88 -35.57
CA GLN A 1060 9.66 45.30 -34.53
C GLN A 1060 10.43 45.20 -33.19
N SER A 1061 9.70 45.07 -32.08
CA SER A 1061 10.26 44.94 -30.73
C SER A 1061 9.72 43.68 -30.03
N ALA A 1062 10.19 43.41 -28.81
CA ALA A 1062 9.72 42.28 -27.99
C ALA A 1062 8.19 42.25 -27.75
N THR A 1063 7.52 43.41 -27.78
CA THR A 1063 6.06 43.53 -27.60
C THR A 1063 5.29 43.54 -28.92
N THR A 1064 5.93 43.92 -30.02
CA THR A 1064 5.24 44.14 -31.31
C THR A 1064 5.59 43.12 -32.38
N ARG A 1065 6.47 42.16 -32.08
CA ARG A 1065 6.92 41.16 -33.04
C ARG A 1065 5.76 40.28 -33.53
N GLY A 1066 5.55 40.26 -34.84
CA GLY A 1066 4.43 39.57 -35.50
C GLY A 1066 4.78 38.15 -35.98
N ASP A 1067 6.01 37.71 -35.77
CA ASP A 1067 6.51 36.39 -36.18
C ASP A 1067 6.29 35.29 -35.12
N ILE A 1068 5.57 35.60 -34.04
CA ILE A 1068 5.19 34.63 -33.00
C ILE A 1068 4.14 33.66 -33.56
N GLN A 1069 4.43 32.38 -33.48
CA GLN A 1069 3.54 31.31 -33.91
C GLN A 1069 3.22 30.37 -32.73
N CYS A 1070 1.93 30.11 -32.49
CA CYS A 1070 1.50 29.03 -31.60
C CYS A 1070 1.72 27.68 -32.32
N ILE A 1071 2.64 26.87 -31.80
CA ILE A 1071 2.95 25.53 -32.33
C ILE A 1071 1.93 24.51 -31.84
N LEU A 1072 1.58 24.61 -30.56
CA LEU A 1072 0.64 23.72 -29.90
C LEU A 1072 -0.09 24.48 -28.79
N GLY A 1073 -1.39 24.23 -28.64
CA GLY A 1073 -2.23 24.83 -27.60
C GLY A 1073 -3.15 23.80 -26.98
N ASN A 1074 -3.93 24.23 -25.99
CA ASN A 1074 -4.79 23.37 -25.17
C ASN A 1074 -4.03 22.31 -24.36
N LEU A 1075 -2.78 22.62 -24.02
CA LEU A 1075 -1.97 21.74 -23.18
C LEU A 1075 -2.39 21.88 -21.70
N PRO A 1076 -2.28 20.83 -20.88
CA PRO A 1076 -2.62 20.90 -19.47
C PRO A 1076 -1.75 21.92 -18.72
N GLU A 1077 -0.43 21.69 -18.66
CA GLU A 1077 0.53 22.55 -17.98
C GLU A 1077 1.97 22.29 -18.50
N PRO A 1078 2.34 22.76 -19.70
CA PRO A 1078 3.66 22.49 -20.28
C PRO A 1078 4.75 23.30 -19.56
N ILE A 1079 5.86 22.64 -19.22
CA ILE A 1079 6.96 23.19 -18.41
C ILE A 1079 8.24 23.28 -19.24
N ASP A 1080 9.16 22.32 -19.16
CA ASP A 1080 10.49 22.41 -19.76
C ASP A 1080 10.50 21.86 -21.19
N LEU A 1081 11.32 22.47 -22.04
CA LEU A 1081 11.49 22.14 -23.45
C LEU A 1081 12.93 21.73 -23.77
N GLU A 1082 13.08 20.71 -24.61
CA GLU A 1082 14.32 20.47 -25.36
C GLU A 1082 13.99 20.20 -26.83
N ILE A 1083 14.94 20.51 -27.73
CA ILE A 1083 14.79 20.23 -29.15
C ILE A 1083 15.99 19.41 -29.65
N ASP A 1084 15.69 18.38 -30.41
CA ASP A 1084 16.66 17.74 -31.29
C ASP A 1084 16.57 18.39 -32.67
N GLU A 1085 17.54 19.24 -33.00
CA GLU A 1085 17.59 19.94 -34.29
C GLU A 1085 17.84 19.00 -35.47
N GLU A 1086 18.46 17.83 -35.26
CA GLU A 1086 18.75 16.88 -36.35
C GLU A 1086 17.47 16.20 -36.82
N SER A 1087 16.68 15.65 -35.88
CA SER A 1087 15.38 15.07 -36.21
C SER A 1087 14.24 16.10 -36.32
N ARG A 1088 14.50 17.36 -35.94
CA ARG A 1088 13.51 18.44 -35.79
C ARG A 1088 12.37 18.03 -34.86
N THR A 1089 12.72 17.41 -33.73
CA THR A 1089 11.75 16.92 -32.74
C THR A 1089 11.82 17.75 -31.48
N LEU A 1090 10.68 18.30 -31.08
CA LEU A 1090 10.50 19.03 -29.83
C LEU A 1090 10.01 18.07 -28.75
N TYR A 1091 10.63 18.11 -27.58
CA TYR A 1091 10.26 17.34 -26.39
C TYR A 1091 9.88 18.29 -25.25
N TRP A 1092 8.90 17.90 -24.44
CA TRP A 1092 8.54 18.67 -23.24
C TRP A 1092 7.97 17.84 -22.10
N THR A 1093 8.13 18.36 -20.89
CA THR A 1093 7.45 17.88 -19.69
C THR A 1093 6.15 18.65 -19.47
N ASP A 1094 5.11 17.96 -19.00
CA ASP A 1094 3.83 18.56 -18.64
C ASP A 1094 3.44 18.17 -17.21
N ARG A 1095 2.97 19.14 -16.41
CA ARG A 1095 2.61 18.97 -14.99
C ARG A 1095 1.11 18.83 -14.71
N GLY A 1096 0.27 18.92 -15.72
CA GLY A 1096 -1.17 18.92 -15.49
C GLY A 1096 -1.70 17.56 -15.02
N GLU A 1097 -3.02 17.49 -14.82
CA GLU A 1097 -3.68 16.27 -14.35
C GLU A 1097 -3.66 15.13 -15.39
N ILE A 1098 -3.62 13.91 -14.88
CA ILE A 1098 -3.77 12.66 -15.65
C ILE A 1098 -5.18 12.67 -16.30
N PRO A 1099 -5.37 12.19 -17.55
CA PRO A 1099 -4.44 11.36 -18.34
C PRO A 1099 -3.47 12.11 -19.28
N PHE A 1100 -3.52 13.44 -19.34
CA PHE A 1100 -2.78 14.20 -20.36
C PHE A 1100 -1.57 14.97 -19.81
N GLY A 1101 -1.56 15.34 -18.54
CA GLY A 1101 -0.38 15.91 -17.87
C GLY A 1101 0.38 14.87 -17.04
N ASN A 1102 1.38 15.32 -16.28
CA ASN A 1102 2.37 14.47 -15.62
C ASN A 1102 3.04 13.50 -16.59
N SER A 1103 3.51 14.06 -17.71
CA SER A 1103 3.91 13.33 -18.89
C SER A 1103 5.17 13.89 -19.55
N LEU A 1104 5.90 13.02 -20.26
CA LEU A 1104 6.90 13.38 -21.26
C LEU A 1104 6.24 13.26 -22.63
N ASN A 1105 6.41 14.29 -23.46
CA ASN A 1105 5.72 14.41 -24.73
C ASN A 1105 6.71 14.78 -25.84
N ARG A 1106 6.38 14.44 -27.10
CA ARG A 1106 7.14 14.89 -28.27
C ARG A 1106 6.28 15.29 -29.47
N LEU A 1107 6.84 16.14 -30.31
CA LEU A 1107 6.25 16.59 -31.58
C LEU A 1107 7.33 16.81 -32.65
N ARG A 1108 7.08 16.36 -33.89
CA ARG A 1108 7.97 16.67 -35.03
C ARG A 1108 7.61 17.99 -35.72
N LEU A 1109 8.64 18.69 -36.18
CA LEU A 1109 8.57 19.97 -36.87
C LEU A 1109 9.04 19.85 -38.33
N ASP A 1110 8.57 20.76 -39.18
CA ASP A 1110 9.06 20.94 -40.54
C ASP A 1110 10.37 21.74 -40.57
N GLU A 1111 10.94 21.96 -41.77
CA GLU A 1111 12.17 22.74 -41.96
C GLU A 1111 12.07 24.22 -41.57
N PHE A 1112 10.85 24.74 -41.38
CA PHE A 1112 10.59 26.11 -40.96
C PHE A 1112 10.23 26.21 -39.46
N GLY A 1113 10.32 25.11 -38.72
CA GLY A 1113 9.96 25.02 -37.30
C GLY A 1113 8.45 25.00 -37.03
N ARG A 1114 7.63 24.64 -38.02
CA ARG A 1114 6.17 24.53 -37.88
C ARG A 1114 5.78 23.09 -37.58
N ARG A 1115 4.65 22.91 -36.92
CA ARG A 1115 4.09 21.58 -36.60
C ARG A 1115 3.77 20.80 -37.89
N LEU A 1116 4.25 19.56 -37.97
CA LEU A 1116 3.83 18.61 -39.01
C LEU A 1116 2.46 17.97 -38.68
N PRO A 1117 1.69 17.54 -39.70
CA PRO A 1117 0.49 16.73 -39.48
C PRO A 1117 0.84 15.47 -38.68
N HIS A 1118 0.04 15.16 -37.67
CA HIS A 1118 0.29 14.04 -36.76
C HIS A 1118 -0.96 13.18 -36.61
N ALA A 1119 -0.79 11.86 -36.52
CA ALA A 1119 -1.91 10.91 -36.52
C ALA A 1119 -2.69 10.88 -35.20
N SER A 1120 -2.05 11.26 -34.10
CA SER A 1120 -2.68 11.34 -32.76
C SER A 1120 -3.75 12.44 -32.73
N HIS A 1121 -4.90 12.14 -32.12
CA HIS A 1121 -5.98 13.10 -31.90
C HIS A 1121 -5.56 14.30 -31.01
N LEU A 1122 -4.53 14.12 -30.16
CA LEU A 1122 -3.93 15.19 -29.36
C LEU A 1122 -3.03 16.10 -30.19
N GLY A 1123 -2.57 15.60 -31.34
CA GLY A 1123 -1.67 16.33 -32.22
C GLY A 1123 -0.19 16.22 -31.88
N TYR A 1124 0.17 15.40 -30.89
CA TYR A 1124 1.52 15.05 -30.46
C TYR A 1124 1.56 13.64 -29.85
N ASP A 1125 2.76 13.12 -29.57
CA ASP A 1125 2.98 11.85 -28.88
C ASP A 1125 3.15 12.07 -27.38
N VAL A 1126 2.42 11.30 -26.57
CA VAL A 1126 2.71 11.14 -25.14
C VAL A 1126 3.62 9.94 -24.99
N LEU A 1127 4.90 10.18 -24.69
CA LEU A 1127 5.92 9.13 -24.59
C LEU A 1127 5.84 8.41 -23.24
N TYR A 1128 5.61 9.17 -22.17
CA TYR A 1128 5.56 8.63 -20.82
C TYR A 1128 4.53 9.37 -19.97
N ARG A 1129 3.89 8.67 -19.03
CA ARG A 1129 2.86 9.19 -18.10
C ARG A 1129 3.17 8.77 -16.66
N ASN A 1130 2.46 9.31 -15.68
CA ASN A 1130 2.62 9.00 -14.26
C ASN A 1130 3.94 9.51 -13.67
N LEU A 1131 4.38 10.68 -14.10
CA LEU A 1131 5.41 11.45 -13.38
C LEU A 1131 4.77 12.17 -12.17
N ASN A 1132 5.57 12.59 -11.19
CA ASN A 1132 5.06 13.24 -9.98
C ASN A 1132 5.39 14.73 -9.97
N GLU A 1133 4.64 15.52 -10.73
CA GLU A 1133 4.87 16.95 -11.00
C GLU A 1133 6.22 17.16 -11.74
N SER A 1134 6.32 16.58 -12.94
CA SER A 1134 7.54 16.60 -13.76
C SER A 1134 8.00 18.01 -14.12
N ILE A 1135 9.30 18.28 -13.98
CA ILE A 1135 9.88 19.56 -14.39
C ILE A 1135 11.03 19.31 -15.35
N GLY A 1136 12.19 18.89 -14.85
CA GLY A 1136 13.41 18.87 -15.64
C GLY A 1136 13.39 17.83 -16.75
N LEU A 1137 14.00 18.20 -17.87
CA LEU A 1137 14.14 17.39 -19.08
C LEU A 1137 15.53 17.60 -19.67
N LYS A 1138 16.24 16.50 -19.96
CA LYS A 1138 17.49 16.56 -20.73
C LYS A 1138 17.62 15.41 -21.73
N LEU A 1139 17.95 15.75 -22.98
CA LEU A 1139 18.17 14.77 -24.04
C LEU A 1139 19.64 14.31 -24.08
N ASP A 1140 19.83 13.00 -24.21
CA ASP A 1140 21.11 12.31 -24.46
C ASP A 1140 20.91 11.27 -25.56
N LEU A 1141 20.46 11.76 -26.72
CA LEU A 1141 20.12 10.92 -27.87
C LEU A 1141 21.28 10.06 -28.40
N PRO A 1142 22.55 10.52 -28.40
CA PRO A 1142 23.68 9.65 -28.78
C PRO A 1142 23.79 8.39 -27.92
N ASN A 1143 23.39 8.45 -26.65
CA ASN A 1143 23.34 7.31 -25.73
C ASN A 1143 21.93 6.73 -25.56
N ASN A 1144 21.03 7.02 -26.51
CA ASN A 1144 19.64 6.56 -26.52
C ASN A 1144 18.90 6.80 -25.19
N SER A 1145 19.11 7.97 -24.58
CA SER A 1145 18.58 8.28 -23.24
C SER A 1145 17.92 9.65 -23.18
N ILE A 1146 16.85 9.75 -22.40
CA ILE A 1146 16.21 10.99 -21.95
C ILE A 1146 16.18 10.94 -20.44
N TYR A 1147 16.64 12.01 -19.79
CA TYR A 1147 16.63 12.14 -18.34
C TYR A 1147 15.53 13.12 -17.90
N LEU A 1148 14.86 12.77 -16.80
CA LEU A 1148 13.72 13.51 -16.27
C LEU A 1148 13.84 13.67 -14.75
N THR A 1149 13.33 14.77 -14.22
CA THR A 1149 13.23 15.02 -12.77
C THR A 1149 11.85 15.55 -12.41
N ASP A 1150 11.43 15.29 -11.17
CA ASP A 1150 10.13 15.73 -10.67
C ASP A 1150 10.15 16.22 -9.22
N LEU A 1151 9.14 17.02 -8.85
CA LEU A 1151 9.00 17.54 -7.49
C LEU A 1151 8.70 16.45 -6.46
N GLY A 1152 8.35 15.24 -6.90
CA GLY A 1152 8.30 14.03 -6.09
C GLY A 1152 9.66 13.50 -5.62
N GLY A 1153 10.76 14.16 -6.01
CA GLY A 1153 12.11 13.82 -5.56
C GLY A 1153 12.74 12.71 -6.38
N SER A 1154 12.26 12.46 -7.60
CA SER A 1154 12.74 11.37 -8.45
C SER A 1154 13.56 11.85 -9.64
N LEU A 1155 14.60 11.09 -9.98
CA LEU A 1155 15.38 11.17 -11.22
C LEU A 1155 15.10 9.92 -12.04
N TYR A 1156 14.71 10.09 -13.29
CA TYR A 1156 14.42 9.00 -14.21
C TYR A 1156 15.30 9.04 -15.45
N ARG A 1157 15.43 7.88 -16.08
CA ARG A 1157 15.97 7.71 -17.42
C ARG A 1157 15.02 6.84 -18.24
N CYS A 1158 14.72 7.22 -19.47
CA CYS A 1158 14.01 6.40 -20.46
C CYS A 1158 14.67 6.53 -21.83
N ASP A 1159 14.26 5.71 -22.79
CA ASP A 1159 14.66 5.89 -24.19
C ASP A 1159 13.81 6.99 -24.90
N PRO A 1160 14.18 7.44 -26.12
CA PRO A 1160 13.45 8.44 -26.88
C PRO A 1160 12.03 8.03 -27.31
N GLU A 1161 11.67 6.76 -27.17
CA GLU A 1161 10.33 6.21 -27.38
C GLU A 1161 9.49 6.24 -26.09
N GLY A 1162 10.06 6.66 -24.96
CA GLY A 1162 9.42 6.66 -23.65
C GLY A 1162 9.34 5.28 -22.98
N LYS A 1163 10.04 4.29 -23.55
CA LYS A 1163 10.15 2.94 -23.03
C LYS A 1163 11.42 2.81 -22.17
N GLN A 1164 11.62 1.63 -21.60
CA GLN A 1164 12.77 1.32 -20.73
C GLN A 1164 12.98 2.32 -19.58
N LYS A 1165 11.89 2.87 -19.03
CA LYS A 1165 12.01 3.79 -17.91
C LYS A 1165 12.60 3.07 -16.70
N VAL A 1166 13.65 3.69 -16.16
CA VAL A 1166 14.28 3.35 -14.88
C VAL A 1166 14.24 4.58 -13.97
N THR A 1167 13.86 4.38 -12.72
CA THR A 1167 14.05 5.38 -11.66
C THR A 1167 15.48 5.23 -11.14
N LEU A 1168 16.34 6.19 -11.44
CA LEU A 1168 17.74 6.20 -11.04
C LEU A 1168 17.90 6.63 -9.58
N PHE A 1169 17.09 7.60 -9.14
CA PHE A 1169 17.10 8.11 -7.77
C PHE A 1169 15.68 8.43 -7.32
N ARG A 1170 15.41 8.25 -6.03
CA ARG A 1170 14.18 8.70 -5.38
C ARG A 1170 14.44 8.99 -3.90
N ASP A 1171 14.10 10.20 -3.48
CA ASP A 1171 14.09 10.61 -2.08
C ASP A 1171 12.91 11.55 -1.82
N GLU A 1172 11.97 11.12 -0.98
CA GLU A 1172 10.76 11.89 -0.68
C GLU A 1172 11.05 13.18 0.11
N ASN A 1173 12.27 13.33 0.65
CA ASN A 1173 12.71 14.55 1.31
C ASN A 1173 13.38 15.55 0.35
N LYS A 1174 13.43 15.26 -0.95
CA LYS A 1174 13.94 16.14 -2.00
C LYS A 1174 12.83 16.49 -2.98
N ALA A 1175 12.96 17.63 -3.65
CA ALA A 1175 12.08 18.01 -4.76
C ALA A 1175 12.94 18.47 -5.92
N LEU A 1176 13.08 17.60 -6.93
CA LEU A 1176 14.06 17.81 -8.00
C LEU A 1176 13.48 18.67 -9.13
N THR A 1177 14.26 19.65 -9.57
CA THR A 1177 13.93 20.57 -10.68
C THR A 1177 14.93 20.38 -11.83
N GLY A 1178 15.60 21.41 -12.32
CA GLY A 1178 16.43 21.36 -13.52
C GLY A 1178 17.51 20.27 -13.51
N ILE A 1179 17.85 19.79 -14.71
CA ILE A 1179 18.78 18.69 -14.95
C ILE A 1179 19.72 18.99 -16.12
N ALA A 1180 20.99 18.60 -15.98
CA ALA A 1180 22.00 18.71 -17.03
C ALA A 1180 22.96 17.52 -17.01
N LEU A 1181 23.73 17.36 -18.09
CA LEU A 1181 24.78 16.33 -18.24
C LEU A 1181 26.14 17.02 -18.39
N ALA A 1182 27.18 16.47 -17.77
CA ALA A 1182 28.50 17.10 -17.62
C ALA A 1182 29.70 16.16 -17.80
#